data_AF-A0A926A8T3-F1
#
_entry.id   AF-A0A926A8T3-F1
#
_cell.length_a   1.000
_cell.length_b   1.000
_cell.length_c   1.000
_cell.angle_alpha   90.00
_cell.angle_beta   90.00
_cell.angle_gamma   90.00
#
_symmetry.space_group_name_H-M   'P 1'
#
loop_
_entity.id
_entity.type
_entity.pdbx_description
1 polymer ?
#
loop_
_entity_poly.entity_id
_entity_poly.type
_entity_poly.pdbx_seq_one_letter_code
_entity_poly.pdbx_strand_id
1 'polypeptide(L)'
;WEDLDYKNSEEYRIFPAAAHLRRLNLILDSAATAATQAVRDERRDAAHRALSAWLRLDPHSNQNWFETIGVPQLVGRAALEFENELTSEEKTTVLALLRRCVREDGELIYSHQPATGQNLQWQAGLQIIGGYLERDPARVERYVRRIEQEIRITEEEGIQADFSFHQHGPQLYGGGYGLGFTTDAARLAAQTRGTRFALTDASVQLIIRFLLDGQQGMLRGRNWDFTVIGREIGRQNRDALALATASDQLSMFGGSRADELKALARRVRGDDPVNTTPARFRVFWRSDFVSQTRPEFHFSTRMTSTRMNGSEAGNGENERGAYLGDGATVIVRTGDEYRGIFPLWDWRRIPGVTNAYQPEVPLPIYEWSKGYVAGSDFAGGAGDEENGLAAMILDRVGVHAQKSWFFIGESVLCLGADIRATDPKAALITTLNQCWAKSALVEIPNGVQHDGLAYVNLGKGKLHTQIARQTGSWRDVDRLQGATGEVSGDVFTAWLDHDTTGGKPATYAYIVAAGAVPKDLPRVLANTETLQAVSSTDGSLIQIVFWTPGEATLPNGEKIQADAPCLLQLRKHTSHEWTLTAGNPTQKVQKLQVKFNAIYSGDRARLEGENTVITFSFSADPATAGQPQTCSLKKVP
;
A
#
# COMPACT_ATOMS: atom_id res chain seq x y z
N TRP A 1 8.82 -38.71 0.71
CA TRP A 1 7.48 -38.72 0.10
C TRP A 1 7.66 -39.00 -1.38
N GLU A 2 7.06 -40.06 -1.90
CA GLU A 2 7.30 -40.53 -3.28
C GLU A 2 6.72 -39.60 -4.34
N ASP A 3 5.73 -38.79 -3.98
CA ASP A 3 5.07 -37.81 -4.85
C ASP A 3 5.87 -36.51 -5.03
N LEU A 4 7.00 -36.35 -4.34
CA LEU A 4 7.83 -35.15 -4.43
C LEU A 4 9.08 -35.41 -5.29
N ASP A 5 9.31 -34.52 -6.24
CA ASP A 5 10.55 -34.48 -7.00
C ASP A 5 11.62 -33.70 -6.22
N TYR A 6 12.60 -34.43 -5.67
CA TYR A 6 13.72 -33.87 -4.92
C TYR A 6 14.89 -33.44 -5.82
N LYS A 7 14.85 -33.75 -7.12
CA LYS A 7 15.92 -33.45 -8.09
C LYS A 7 15.59 -32.25 -8.98
N ASN A 8 14.33 -31.85 -9.07
CA ASN A 8 13.92 -30.69 -9.86
C ASN A 8 14.38 -29.38 -9.21
N SER A 9 15.53 -28.89 -9.68
CA SER A 9 16.05 -27.55 -9.41
C SER A 9 15.76 -26.56 -10.55
N GLU A 10 15.36 -27.04 -11.73
CA GLU A 10 15.32 -26.25 -12.97
C GLU A 10 14.19 -25.23 -13.02
N GLU A 11 13.07 -25.48 -12.33
CA GLU A 11 11.93 -24.56 -12.33
C GLU A 11 12.16 -23.37 -11.39
N TYR A 12 12.78 -22.30 -11.90
CA TYR A 12 13.17 -21.12 -11.09
C TYR A 12 12.07 -20.57 -10.18
N ARG A 13 10.80 -20.62 -10.59
CA ARG A 13 9.71 -19.89 -9.89
C ARG A 13 9.06 -20.68 -8.75
N ILE A 14 9.28 -21.99 -8.67
CA ILE A 14 8.73 -22.85 -7.61
C ILE A 14 9.81 -23.75 -7.04
N PHE A 15 9.60 -24.23 -5.82
CA PHE A 15 10.43 -25.28 -5.26
C PHE A 15 9.57 -26.41 -4.69
N PRO A 16 9.16 -27.38 -5.54
CA PRO A 16 8.25 -28.45 -5.15
C PRO A 16 8.78 -29.27 -3.97
N ALA A 17 10.10 -29.52 -3.94
CA ALA A 17 10.75 -30.25 -2.86
C ALA A 17 10.48 -29.61 -1.48
N ALA A 18 10.35 -28.27 -1.36
CA ALA A 18 10.03 -27.61 -0.09
C ALA A 18 8.69 -28.05 0.53
N ALA A 19 7.80 -28.71 -0.24
CA ALA A 19 6.61 -29.35 0.32
C ALA A 19 6.96 -30.44 1.34
N HIS A 20 8.13 -31.09 1.22
CA HIS A 20 8.67 -32.01 2.22
C HIS A 20 8.72 -31.33 3.59
N LEU A 21 9.38 -30.17 3.65
CA LEU A 21 9.57 -29.42 4.90
C LEU A 21 8.26 -28.84 5.43
N ARG A 22 7.33 -28.44 4.55
CA ARG A 22 5.99 -28.00 4.96
C ARG A 22 5.20 -29.15 5.61
N ARG A 23 5.22 -30.34 5.00
CA ARG A 23 4.59 -31.55 5.56
C ARG A 23 5.22 -31.95 6.88
N LEU A 24 6.54 -31.88 6.98
CA LEU A 24 7.28 -32.10 8.22
C LEU A 24 6.79 -31.18 9.35
N ASN A 25 6.74 -29.87 9.10
CA ASN A 25 6.30 -28.91 10.12
C ASN A 25 4.82 -29.10 10.49
N LEU A 26 3.97 -29.53 9.55
CA LEU A 26 2.59 -29.89 9.84
C LEU A 26 2.48 -31.13 10.76
N ILE A 27 3.35 -32.13 10.57
CA ILE A 27 3.43 -33.29 11.46
C ILE A 27 3.86 -32.86 12.87
N LEU A 28 4.84 -31.94 12.97
CA LEU A 28 5.26 -31.36 14.26
C LEU A 28 4.11 -30.63 14.98
N ASP A 29 3.37 -29.79 14.26
CA ASP A 29 2.22 -29.06 14.81
C ASP A 29 1.12 -30.03 15.29
N SER A 30 0.90 -31.10 14.54
CA SER A 30 -0.01 -32.19 14.91
C SER A 30 0.49 -32.99 16.13
N ALA A 31 1.81 -33.11 16.33
CA ALA A 31 2.38 -33.75 17.52
C ALA A 31 2.14 -32.89 18.77
N ALA A 32 2.27 -31.57 18.67
CA ALA A 32 2.07 -30.65 19.80
C ALA A 32 0.67 -30.76 20.43
N THR A 33 -0.33 -31.03 19.59
CA THR A 33 -1.76 -31.13 19.94
C THR A 33 -2.27 -32.58 20.06
N ALA A 34 -1.36 -33.57 20.07
CA ALA A 34 -1.74 -34.98 20.11
C ALA A 34 -2.47 -35.36 21.41
N ALA A 35 -3.51 -36.20 21.29
CA ALA A 35 -4.38 -36.62 22.38
C ALA A 35 -3.72 -37.60 23.37
N THR A 36 -2.70 -38.34 22.94
CA THR A 36 -1.97 -39.29 23.78
C THR A 36 -0.46 -39.13 23.57
N GLN A 37 0.31 -39.52 24.59
CA GLN A 37 1.77 -39.51 24.51
C GLN A 37 2.29 -40.41 23.38
N ALA A 38 1.72 -41.62 23.21
CA ALA A 38 2.12 -42.53 22.14
C ALA A 38 1.97 -41.91 20.74
N VAL A 39 0.86 -41.18 20.49
CA VAL A 39 0.63 -40.48 19.21
C VAL A 39 1.58 -39.29 19.05
N ARG A 40 1.88 -38.58 20.14
CA ARG A 40 2.88 -37.50 20.14
C ARG A 40 4.25 -38.05 19.73
N ASP A 41 4.69 -39.12 20.36
CA ASP A 41 6.00 -39.74 20.13
C ASP A 41 6.10 -40.29 18.70
N GLU A 42 5.08 -41.01 18.23
CA GLU A 42 5.00 -41.50 16.84
C GLU A 42 5.16 -40.37 15.81
N ARG A 43 4.44 -39.26 16.02
CA ARG A 43 4.49 -38.09 15.13
C ARG A 43 5.83 -37.36 15.21
N ARG A 44 6.40 -37.20 16.42
CA ARG A 44 7.74 -36.62 16.59
C ARG A 44 8.79 -37.46 15.90
N ASP A 45 8.78 -38.78 16.06
CA ASP A 45 9.69 -39.70 15.39
C ASP A 45 9.56 -39.61 13.86
N ALA A 46 8.32 -39.53 13.35
CA ALA A 46 8.08 -39.35 11.91
C ALA A 46 8.63 -38.02 11.39
N ALA A 47 8.44 -36.93 12.13
CA ALA A 47 8.98 -35.62 11.77
C ALA A 47 10.52 -35.57 11.84
N HIS A 48 11.14 -36.22 12.84
CA HIS A 48 12.60 -36.29 12.94
C HIS A 48 13.18 -37.10 11.78
N ARG A 49 12.62 -38.26 11.44
CA ARG A 49 13.02 -39.04 10.25
C ARG A 49 12.87 -38.23 8.95
N ALA A 50 11.82 -37.42 8.84
CA ALA A 50 11.65 -36.52 7.70
C ALA A 50 12.77 -35.48 7.67
N LEU A 51 13.10 -34.85 8.81
CA LEU A 51 14.21 -33.89 8.90
C LEU A 51 15.53 -34.55 8.46
N SER A 52 15.86 -35.71 9.01
CA SER A 52 17.08 -36.44 8.64
C SER A 52 17.10 -36.80 7.15
N ALA A 53 15.94 -37.16 6.57
CA ALA A 53 15.83 -37.42 5.14
C ALA A 53 16.09 -36.17 4.30
N TRP A 54 15.53 -35.01 4.67
CA TRP A 54 15.81 -33.75 3.98
C TRP A 54 17.32 -33.42 4.01
N LEU A 55 17.92 -33.50 5.20
CA LEU A 55 19.34 -33.17 5.41
C LEU A 55 20.28 -34.09 4.61
N ARG A 56 19.89 -35.36 4.41
CA ARG A 56 20.67 -36.31 3.57
C ARG A 56 20.45 -36.12 2.08
N LEU A 57 19.24 -35.75 1.66
CA LEU A 57 18.89 -35.58 0.25
C LEU A 57 19.44 -34.26 -0.33
N ASP A 58 19.65 -33.25 0.53
CA ASP A 58 20.10 -31.88 0.21
C ASP A 58 19.50 -31.31 -1.11
N PRO A 59 18.17 -31.19 -1.22
CA PRO A 59 17.56 -30.64 -2.43
C PRO A 59 17.87 -29.15 -2.58
N HIS A 60 18.11 -28.69 -3.81
CA HIS A 60 18.43 -27.29 -4.13
C HIS A 60 17.47 -26.65 -5.13
N SER A 61 17.26 -25.34 -4.97
CA SER A 61 16.49 -24.46 -5.86
C SER A 61 17.40 -23.47 -6.58
N ASN A 62 17.06 -23.15 -7.84
CA ASN A 62 17.72 -22.07 -8.59
C ASN A 62 17.29 -20.66 -8.13
N GLN A 63 16.30 -20.53 -7.25
CA GLN A 63 15.86 -19.24 -6.71
C GLN A 63 16.48 -18.97 -5.33
N ASN A 64 17.26 -17.89 -5.26
CA ASN A 64 18.03 -17.49 -4.08
C ASN A 64 17.19 -17.38 -2.79
N TRP A 65 15.92 -16.99 -2.89
CA TRP A 65 15.04 -16.90 -1.72
C TRP A 65 14.82 -18.25 -1.04
N PHE A 66 14.61 -19.33 -1.81
CA PHE A 66 14.46 -20.66 -1.20
C PHE A 66 15.76 -21.11 -0.54
N GLU A 67 16.91 -20.89 -1.19
CA GLU A 67 18.22 -21.32 -0.68
C GLU A 67 18.67 -20.60 0.58
N THR A 68 18.41 -19.29 0.68
CA THR A 68 18.96 -18.44 1.75
C THR A 68 17.95 -18.06 2.81
N ILE A 69 16.65 -18.25 2.56
CA ILE A 69 15.57 -17.88 3.49
C ILE A 69 14.58 -19.03 3.66
N GLY A 70 13.83 -19.39 2.62
CA GLY A 70 12.67 -20.27 2.73
C GLY A 70 12.97 -21.67 3.28
N VAL A 71 13.96 -22.37 2.72
CA VAL A 71 14.40 -23.69 3.20
C VAL A 71 15.04 -23.58 4.59
N PRO A 72 16.03 -22.69 4.82
CA PRO A 72 16.60 -22.49 6.15
C PRO A 72 15.57 -22.19 7.24
N GLN A 73 14.50 -21.43 6.95
CA GLN A 73 13.44 -21.14 7.93
C GLN A 73 12.68 -22.39 8.34
N LEU A 74 12.27 -23.20 7.37
CA LEU A 74 11.51 -24.42 7.63
C LEU A 74 12.36 -25.50 8.32
N VAL A 75 13.65 -25.61 7.95
CA VAL A 75 14.62 -26.51 8.60
C VAL A 75 14.94 -26.02 10.01
N GLY A 76 15.24 -24.73 10.17
CA GLY A 76 15.60 -24.14 11.45
C GLY A 76 14.49 -24.28 12.50
N ARG A 77 13.24 -24.05 12.12
CA ARG A 77 12.08 -24.30 12.98
C ARG A 77 12.04 -25.75 13.47
N ALA A 78 12.16 -26.71 12.55
CA ALA A 78 12.15 -28.13 12.89
C ALA A 78 13.34 -28.52 13.78
N ALA A 79 14.53 -28.00 13.49
CA ALA A 79 15.74 -28.31 14.22
C ALA A 79 15.68 -27.83 15.68
N LEU A 80 15.04 -26.70 15.96
CA LEU A 80 14.83 -26.23 17.34
C LEU A 80 13.97 -27.19 18.16
N GLU A 81 12.93 -27.76 17.56
CA GLU A 81 12.06 -28.74 18.23
C GLU A 81 12.78 -30.05 18.58
N PHE A 82 13.93 -30.31 17.94
CA PHE A 82 14.76 -31.51 18.11
C PHE A 82 16.16 -31.20 18.66
N GLU A 83 16.42 -30.02 19.26
CA GLU A 83 17.77 -29.58 19.65
C GLU A 83 18.58 -30.68 20.36
N ASN A 84 17.94 -31.42 21.26
CA ASN A 84 18.58 -32.45 22.09
C ASN A 84 18.65 -33.83 21.39
N GLU A 85 17.88 -34.02 20.32
CA GLU A 85 17.77 -35.26 19.55
C GLU A 85 18.57 -35.24 18.24
N LEU A 86 19.07 -34.07 17.81
CA LEU A 86 19.93 -33.94 16.63
C LEU A 86 21.26 -34.66 16.85
N THR A 87 21.65 -35.48 15.87
CA THR A 87 23.02 -36.01 15.79
C THR A 87 24.01 -34.87 15.49
N SER A 88 25.29 -35.09 15.79
CA SER A 88 26.36 -34.11 15.49
C SER A 88 26.43 -33.75 14.00
N GLU A 89 26.17 -34.72 13.12
CA GLU A 89 26.12 -34.53 11.67
C GLU A 89 24.92 -33.67 11.27
N GLU A 90 23.71 -34.02 11.72
CA GLU A 90 22.50 -33.23 11.43
C GLU A 90 22.63 -31.80 11.92
N LYS A 91 23.14 -31.61 13.15
CA LYS A 91 23.37 -30.29 13.71
C LYS A 91 24.35 -29.48 12.87
N THR A 92 25.43 -30.10 12.39
CA THR A 92 26.42 -29.45 11.51
C THR A 92 25.78 -29.02 10.19
N THR A 93 25.01 -29.90 9.56
CA THR A 93 24.31 -29.61 8.30
C THR A 93 23.26 -28.51 8.47
N VAL A 94 22.45 -28.56 9.53
CA VAL A 94 21.49 -27.49 9.86
C VAL A 94 22.20 -26.15 10.03
N LEU A 95 23.29 -26.11 10.80
CA LEU A 95 24.02 -24.86 11.02
C LEU A 95 24.65 -24.32 9.74
N ALA A 96 25.11 -25.18 8.84
CA ALA A 96 25.59 -24.78 7.51
C ALA A 96 24.45 -24.20 6.66
N LEU A 97 23.26 -24.81 6.67
CA LEU A 97 22.06 -24.29 5.99
C LEU A 97 21.69 -22.89 6.50
N LEU A 98 21.61 -22.72 7.82
CA LEU A 98 21.30 -21.43 8.43
C LEU A 98 22.35 -20.37 8.09
N ARG A 99 23.61 -20.74 7.86
CA ARG A 99 24.70 -19.81 7.49
C ARG A 99 24.74 -19.43 6.01
N ARG A 100 23.90 -20.01 5.13
CA ARG A 100 23.90 -19.68 3.69
C ARG A 100 23.65 -18.20 3.39
N CYS A 101 22.99 -17.48 4.29
CA CYS A 101 22.64 -16.07 4.12
C CYS A 101 23.66 -15.07 4.71
N VAL A 102 24.76 -15.54 5.30
CA VAL A 102 25.68 -14.68 6.06
C VAL A 102 27.13 -14.87 5.61
N ARG A 103 27.86 -13.76 5.50
CA ARG A 103 29.30 -13.75 5.22
C ARG A 103 30.13 -14.02 6.47
N GLU A 104 31.43 -14.27 6.29
CA GLU A 104 32.37 -14.47 7.41
C GLU A 104 32.49 -13.25 8.34
N ASP A 105 32.41 -12.04 7.78
CA ASP A 105 32.34 -10.80 8.56
C ASP A 105 31.00 -10.65 9.32
N GLY A 106 30.04 -11.53 9.04
CA GLY A 106 28.71 -11.63 9.62
C GLY A 106 27.67 -10.66 9.04
N GLU A 107 27.97 -10.01 7.92
CA GLU A 107 26.99 -9.26 7.13
C GLU A 107 25.98 -10.21 6.47
N LEU A 108 24.70 -9.85 6.51
CA LEU A 108 23.62 -10.60 5.89
C LEU A 108 23.50 -10.19 4.42
N ILE A 109 23.47 -11.17 3.51
CA ILE A 109 23.49 -10.95 2.07
C ILE A 109 22.26 -11.57 1.41
N TYR A 110 21.58 -10.78 0.59
CA TYR A 110 20.50 -11.22 -0.26
C TYR A 110 20.76 -10.79 -1.70
N SER A 111 20.77 -11.75 -2.64
CA SER A 111 20.99 -11.50 -4.07
C SER A 111 22.23 -10.65 -4.36
N HIS A 112 23.35 -10.99 -3.71
CA HIS A 112 24.67 -10.33 -3.82
C HIS A 112 24.79 -8.92 -3.24
N GLN A 113 23.77 -8.44 -2.52
CA GLN A 113 23.78 -7.14 -1.83
C GLN A 113 23.50 -7.32 -0.33
N PRO A 114 23.87 -6.34 0.52
CA PRO A 114 23.39 -6.30 1.90
C PRO A 114 21.87 -6.46 1.97
N ALA A 115 21.40 -7.35 2.83
CA ALA A 115 19.97 -7.53 3.03
C ALA A 115 19.37 -6.32 3.77
N THR A 116 18.14 -5.99 3.43
CA THR A 116 17.35 -4.86 3.96
C THR A 116 15.94 -5.32 4.31
N GLY A 117 15.22 -4.48 5.04
CA GLY A 117 13.81 -4.62 5.37
C GLY A 117 13.46 -6.02 5.85
N GLN A 118 12.49 -6.65 5.18
CA GLN A 118 12.01 -7.96 5.59
C GLN A 118 13.01 -9.09 5.32
N ASN A 119 13.79 -9.00 4.22
CA ASN A 119 14.78 -10.02 3.90
C ASN A 119 15.87 -10.06 4.99
N LEU A 120 16.29 -8.90 5.50
CA LEU A 120 17.20 -8.81 6.65
C LEU A 120 16.61 -9.47 7.89
N GLN A 121 15.35 -9.18 8.24
CA GLN A 121 14.73 -9.77 9.43
C GLN A 121 14.66 -11.28 9.35
N TRP A 122 14.26 -11.83 8.20
CA TRP A 122 14.24 -13.28 7.99
C TRP A 122 15.62 -13.90 8.14
N GLN A 123 16.64 -13.34 7.49
CA GLN A 123 18.00 -13.86 7.55
C GLN A 123 18.62 -13.73 8.94
N ALA A 124 18.40 -12.62 9.64
CA ALA A 124 18.81 -12.43 11.03
C ALA A 124 18.11 -13.44 11.96
N GLY A 125 16.83 -13.72 11.73
CA GLY A 125 16.08 -14.76 12.43
C GLY A 125 16.74 -16.14 12.31
N LEU A 126 17.26 -16.51 11.13
CA LEU A 126 18.01 -17.76 10.93
C LEU A 126 19.27 -17.81 11.79
N GLN A 127 19.97 -16.69 11.93
CA GLN A 127 21.16 -16.62 12.76
C GLN A 127 20.85 -16.70 14.26
N ILE A 128 19.72 -16.12 14.68
CA ILE A 128 19.21 -16.26 16.06
C ILE A 128 18.92 -17.73 16.36
N ILE A 129 18.22 -18.44 15.46
CA ILE A 129 17.99 -19.89 15.57
C ILE A 129 19.32 -20.66 15.68
N GLY A 130 20.31 -20.33 14.85
CA GLY A 130 21.63 -20.95 14.93
C GLY A 130 22.33 -20.69 16.26
N GLY A 131 22.20 -19.48 16.81
CA GLY A 131 22.70 -19.14 18.15
C GLY A 131 22.05 -19.95 19.27
N TYR A 132 20.75 -20.25 19.16
CA TYR A 132 20.07 -21.15 20.11
C TYR A 132 20.65 -22.57 20.03
N LEU A 133 20.75 -23.14 18.83
CA LEU A 133 21.28 -24.49 18.63
C LEU A 133 22.74 -24.63 19.11
N GLU A 134 23.56 -23.58 19.00
CA GLU A 134 24.95 -23.58 19.46
C GLU A 134 25.12 -23.14 20.92
N ARG A 135 24.05 -22.69 21.59
CA ARG A 135 24.10 -22.03 22.90
C ARG A 135 25.07 -20.84 22.91
N ASP A 136 25.08 -20.09 21.80
CA ASP A 136 25.89 -18.90 21.61
C ASP A 136 25.04 -17.64 21.80
N PRO A 137 25.04 -17.04 23.01
CA PRO A 137 24.29 -15.83 23.25
C PRO A 137 24.85 -14.59 22.54
N ALA A 138 26.13 -14.57 22.17
CA ALA A 138 26.71 -13.45 21.46
C ALA A 138 26.20 -13.39 20.02
N ARG A 139 26.04 -14.56 19.37
CA ARG A 139 25.35 -14.66 18.07
C ARG A 139 23.90 -14.22 18.16
N VAL A 140 23.16 -14.67 19.19
CA VAL A 140 21.77 -14.21 19.41
C VAL A 140 21.71 -12.70 19.55
N GLU A 141 22.53 -12.11 20.44
CA GLU A 141 22.55 -10.66 20.67
C GLU A 141 22.88 -9.89 19.39
N ARG A 142 23.92 -10.32 18.66
CA ARG A 142 24.34 -9.69 17.40
C ARG A 142 23.18 -9.53 16.42
N TYR A 143 22.42 -10.60 16.17
CA TYR A 143 21.37 -10.57 15.15
C TYR A 143 20.04 -10.01 15.65
N VAL A 144 19.77 -10.05 16.95
CA VAL A 144 18.71 -9.24 17.56
C VAL A 144 18.99 -7.75 17.36
N ARG A 145 20.23 -7.29 17.65
CA ARG A 145 20.63 -5.90 17.42
C ARG A 145 20.62 -5.53 15.94
N ARG A 146 20.93 -6.47 15.04
CA ARG A 146 20.80 -6.22 13.59
C ARG A 146 19.36 -5.98 13.16
N ILE A 147 18.39 -6.75 13.69
CA ILE A 147 16.96 -6.49 13.46
C ILE A 147 16.55 -5.13 14.05
N GLU A 148 17.02 -4.82 15.26
CA GLU A 148 16.74 -3.54 15.92
C GLU A 148 17.22 -2.33 15.12
N GLN A 149 18.43 -2.42 14.55
CA GLN A 149 19.00 -1.38 13.68
C GLN A 149 18.19 -1.16 12.40
N GLU A 150 17.52 -2.20 11.91
CA GLU A 150 16.64 -2.11 10.73
C GLU A 150 15.28 -1.49 11.05
N ILE A 151 14.86 -1.51 12.33
CA ILE A 151 13.68 -0.80 12.82
C ILE A 151 14.04 0.69 12.98
N ARG A 152 14.11 1.39 11.85
CA ARG A 152 14.45 2.81 11.74
C ARG A 152 13.65 3.48 10.63
N ILE A 153 13.56 4.81 10.72
CA ILE A 153 13.17 5.63 9.57
C ILE A 153 14.33 5.67 8.58
N THR A 154 14.05 5.46 7.30
CA THR A 154 15.05 5.49 6.23
C THR A 154 14.49 6.12 4.95
N GLU A 155 15.38 6.51 4.05
CA GLU A 155 15.06 6.94 2.68
C GLU A 155 15.17 5.80 1.66
N GLU A 156 15.76 4.66 2.08
CA GLU A 156 15.91 3.43 1.30
C GLU A 156 14.76 2.45 1.60
N GLU A 157 14.92 1.16 1.32
CA GLU A 157 13.96 0.12 1.72
C GLU A 157 13.78 0.08 3.25
N GLY A 158 12.53 0.00 3.71
CA GLY A 158 12.17 0.02 5.12
C GLY A 158 11.06 1.01 5.44
N ILE A 159 10.93 1.37 6.73
CA ILE A 159 9.92 2.33 7.21
C ILE A 159 10.33 3.74 6.77
N GLN A 160 9.43 4.42 6.06
CA GLN A 160 9.63 5.78 5.58
C GLN A 160 9.17 6.81 6.62
N ALA A 161 9.60 8.07 6.45
CA ALA A 161 9.28 9.17 7.38
C ALA A 161 7.78 9.49 7.52
N ASP A 162 6.96 9.07 6.56
CA ASP A 162 5.50 9.18 6.57
C ASP A 162 4.79 7.91 7.07
N PHE A 163 5.56 6.94 7.61
CA PHE A 163 5.10 5.62 8.06
C PHE A 163 4.54 4.72 6.94
N SER A 164 4.87 5.00 5.68
CA SER A 164 4.78 3.99 4.63
C SER A 164 5.98 3.02 4.70
N PHE A 165 5.93 1.94 3.92
CA PHE A 165 7.00 0.94 3.89
C PHE A 165 7.40 0.62 2.46
N HIS A 166 8.71 0.64 2.20
CA HIS A 166 9.29 0.36 0.90
C HIS A 166 10.06 -0.95 0.88
N GLN A 167 9.92 -1.74 -0.19
CA GLN A 167 10.76 -2.90 -0.48
C GLN A 167 10.80 -3.14 -1.99
N HIS A 168 11.93 -3.63 -2.49
CA HIS A 168 12.35 -3.71 -3.88
C HIS A 168 12.59 -2.32 -4.49
N GLY A 169 13.41 -1.54 -3.78
CA GLY A 169 13.61 -0.11 -4.04
C GLY A 169 12.43 0.73 -3.54
N PRO A 170 12.19 1.92 -4.13
CA PRO A 170 11.14 2.84 -3.70
C PRO A 170 9.76 2.36 -4.19
N GLN A 171 9.27 1.25 -3.64
CA GLN A 171 7.98 0.66 -3.99
C GLN A 171 7.12 0.49 -2.73
N LEU A 172 5.92 1.06 -2.74
CA LEU A 172 4.97 0.91 -1.64
C LEU A 172 4.59 -0.57 -1.44
N TYR A 173 4.89 -1.09 -0.25
CA TYR A 173 4.71 -2.51 0.10
C TYR A 173 4.18 -2.72 1.52
N GLY A 174 3.33 -1.81 2.00
CA GLY A 174 2.81 -1.79 3.37
C GLY A 174 2.10 -3.08 3.80
N GLY A 175 1.35 -3.73 2.90
CA GLY A 175 0.55 -4.92 3.21
C GLY A 175 1.22 -6.27 2.85
N GLY A 176 2.39 -6.24 2.22
CA GLY A 176 3.16 -7.44 1.87
C GLY A 176 4.44 -7.57 2.70
N TYR A 177 5.59 -7.09 2.19
CA TYR A 177 6.83 -7.09 2.97
C TYR A 177 6.70 -6.28 4.28
N GLY A 178 5.98 -5.16 4.28
CA GLY A 178 5.70 -4.38 5.50
C GLY A 178 4.83 -5.13 6.53
N LEU A 179 3.93 -6.01 6.07
CA LEU A 179 3.18 -6.91 6.94
C LEU A 179 4.13 -7.91 7.61
N GLY A 180 5.00 -8.56 6.83
CA GLY A 180 6.06 -9.44 7.35
C GLY A 180 6.87 -8.72 8.43
N PHE A 181 7.34 -7.51 8.12
CA PHE A 181 8.25 -6.74 8.96
C PHE A 181 7.64 -6.41 10.30
N THR A 182 6.38 -5.98 10.29
CA THR A 182 5.65 -5.66 11.52
C THR A 182 5.44 -6.91 12.36
N THR A 183 5.04 -8.02 11.75
CA THR A 183 4.70 -9.24 12.48
C THR A 183 5.91 -9.94 13.09
N ASP A 184 7.04 -9.96 12.39
CA ASP A 184 8.27 -10.57 12.88
C ASP A 184 8.93 -9.68 13.95
N ALA A 185 8.94 -8.36 13.74
CA ALA A 185 9.45 -7.42 14.75
C ALA A 185 8.62 -7.42 16.04
N ALA A 186 7.29 -7.43 15.94
CA ALA A 186 6.39 -7.51 17.09
C ALA A 186 6.59 -8.81 17.88
N ARG A 187 6.74 -9.94 17.17
CA ARG A 187 7.03 -11.24 17.77
C ARG A 187 8.37 -11.23 18.49
N LEU A 188 9.41 -10.71 17.86
CA LEU A 188 10.74 -10.61 18.47
C LEU A 188 10.70 -9.76 19.74
N ALA A 189 10.07 -8.59 19.70
CA ALA A 189 9.90 -7.72 20.86
C ALA A 189 9.23 -8.45 22.03
N ALA A 190 8.14 -9.17 21.74
CA ALA A 190 7.42 -9.96 22.74
C ALA A 190 8.28 -11.11 23.31
N GLN A 191 9.03 -11.82 22.46
CA GLN A 191 9.86 -12.97 22.86
C GLN A 191 11.09 -12.56 23.67
N THR A 192 11.70 -11.41 23.38
CA THR A 192 12.92 -10.96 24.09
C THR A 192 12.62 -10.12 25.34
N ARG A 193 11.35 -9.80 25.59
CA ARG A 193 10.91 -9.01 26.74
C ARG A 193 11.41 -9.59 28.06
N GLY A 194 12.02 -8.75 28.90
CA GLY A 194 12.54 -9.15 30.21
C GLY A 194 13.86 -9.95 30.16
N THR A 195 14.44 -10.12 28.97
CA THR A 195 15.76 -10.72 28.78
C THR A 195 16.79 -9.63 28.44
N ARG A 196 18.09 -9.97 28.48
CA ARG A 196 19.15 -9.06 28.01
C ARG A 196 19.05 -8.71 26.51
N PHE A 197 18.27 -9.48 25.75
CA PHE A 197 18.06 -9.29 24.32
C PHE A 197 16.86 -8.39 24.02
N ALA A 198 16.22 -7.78 25.02
CA ALA A 198 15.08 -6.90 24.83
C ALA A 198 15.41 -5.79 23.80
N LEU A 199 14.44 -5.50 22.92
CA LEU A 199 14.49 -4.31 22.07
C LEU A 199 14.27 -3.07 22.94
N THR A 200 14.83 -1.95 22.50
CA THR A 200 14.63 -0.64 23.11
C THR A 200 13.19 -0.15 22.93
N ASP A 201 12.73 0.64 23.88
CA ASP A 201 11.39 1.26 23.80
C ASP A 201 11.24 2.09 22.52
N ALA A 202 12.30 2.79 22.08
CA ALA A 202 12.26 3.59 20.86
C ALA A 202 11.94 2.75 19.61
N SER A 203 12.60 1.60 19.44
CA SER A 203 12.33 0.69 18.32
C SER A 203 10.91 0.10 18.41
N VAL A 204 10.45 -0.30 19.59
CA VAL A 204 9.09 -0.85 19.76
C VAL A 204 8.02 0.22 19.49
N GLN A 205 8.21 1.45 19.97
CA GLN A 205 7.30 2.56 19.67
C GLN A 205 7.30 2.91 18.18
N LEU A 206 8.43 2.77 17.48
CA LEU A 206 8.46 2.97 16.03
C LEU A 206 7.61 1.92 15.29
N ILE A 207 7.63 0.65 15.70
CA ILE A 207 6.75 -0.38 15.13
C ILE A 207 5.28 -0.04 15.40
N ILE A 208 4.94 0.40 16.61
CA ILE A 208 3.57 0.81 16.99
C ILE A 208 3.09 1.97 16.10
N ARG A 209 3.95 2.97 15.86
CA ARG A 209 3.63 4.08 14.95
C ARG A 209 3.50 3.62 13.51
N PHE A 210 4.40 2.76 13.02
CA PHE A 210 4.28 2.21 11.68
C PHE A 210 2.94 1.48 11.47
N LEU A 211 2.51 0.68 12.46
CA LEU A 211 1.24 -0.03 12.43
C LEU A 211 0.02 0.92 12.50
N LEU A 212 -0.06 1.78 13.52
CA LEU A 212 -1.25 2.60 13.78
C LEU A 212 -1.33 3.86 12.90
N ASP A 213 -0.18 4.47 12.61
CA ASP A 213 -0.10 5.71 11.84
C ASP A 213 0.09 5.45 10.34
N GLY A 214 0.64 4.28 9.98
CA GLY A 214 0.83 3.82 8.61
C GLY A 214 -0.18 2.77 8.18
N GLN A 215 0.10 1.50 8.47
CA GLN A 215 -0.63 0.34 7.91
C GLN A 215 -2.14 0.36 8.15
N GLN A 216 -2.59 0.85 9.31
CA GLN A 216 -4.02 0.99 9.61
C GLN A 216 -4.77 1.87 8.59
N GLY A 217 -4.09 2.85 7.99
CA GLY A 217 -4.65 3.68 6.92
C GLY A 217 -4.68 3.00 5.54
N MET A 218 -4.22 1.76 5.43
CA MET A 218 -4.14 1.00 4.17
C MET A 218 -5.04 -0.25 4.18
N LEU A 219 -5.95 -0.37 5.16
CA LEU A 219 -6.83 -1.52 5.30
C LEU A 219 -8.23 -1.12 5.78
N ARG A 220 -9.21 -1.96 5.47
CA ARG A 220 -10.58 -1.87 5.99
C ARG A 220 -10.99 -3.24 6.52
N GLY A 221 -11.29 -3.32 7.82
CA GLY A 221 -11.48 -4.61 8.49
C GLY A 221 -10.19 -5.41 8.45
N ARG A 222 -10.19 -6.55 7.76
CA ARG A 222 -8.98 -7.36 7.51
C ARG A 222 -8.43 -7.24 6.10
N ASN A 223 -9.12 -6.56 5.20
CA ASN A 223 -8.73 -6.53 3.80
C ASN A 223 -7.81 -5.35 3.54
N TRP A 224 -6.71 -5.62 2.84
CA TRP A 224 -5.79 -4.60 2.40
C TRP A 224 -6.37 -3.81 1.23
N ASP A 225 -5.95 -2.55 1.14
CA ASP A 225 -5.86 -1.88 -0.14
C ASP A 225 -5.02 -2.75 -1.11
N PHE A 226 -5.63 -3.16 -2.22
CA PHE A 226 -5.00 -4.09 -3.16
C PHE A 226 -3.75 -3.49 -3.84
N THR A 227 -3.55 -2.18 -3.73
CA THR A 227 -2.41 -1.48 -4.32
C THR A 227 -1.19 -1.47 -3.39
N VAL A 228 -1.31 -1.85 -2.10
CA VAL A 228 -0.18 -1.81 -1.13
C VAL A 228 0.46 -3.16 -0.84
N ILE A 229 -0.02 -4.22 -1.48
CA ILE A 229 0.44 -5.61 -1.30
C ILE A 229 1.41 -6.06 -2.41
N GLY A 230 1.82 -5.15 -3.31
CA GLY A 230 2.74 -5.43 -4.40
C GLY A 230 2.25 -6.57 -5.31
N ARG A 231 3.17 -7.44 -5.73
CA ARG A 231 2.82 -8.59 -6.58
C ARG A 231 1.94 -9.65 -5.89
N GLU A 232 1.78 -9.57 -4.57
CA GLU A 232 0.97 -10.53 -3.81
C GLU A 232 -0.53 -10.42 -4.09
N ILE A 233 -0.98 -9.41 -4.85
CA ILE A 233 -2.36 -9.31 -5.36
C ILE A 233 -2.81 -10.57 -6.11
N GLY A 234 -1.88 -11.31 -6.72
CA GLY A 234 -2.16 -12.57 -7.40
C GLY A 234 -2.31 -13.78 -6.47
N ARG A 235 -2.00 -13.64 -5.17
CA ARG A 235 -2.10 -14.73 -4.19
C ARG A 235 -3.49 -14.79 -3.58
N GLN A 236 -4.02 -16.00 -3.48
CA GLN A 236 -5.27 -16.24 -2.77
C GLN A 236 -5.12 -15.98 -1.26
N ASN A 237 -6.18 -15.51 -0.62
CA ASN A 237 -6.28 -15.34 0.84
C ASN A 237 -5.20 -14.44 1.49
N ARG A 238 -4.72 -13.40 0.78
CA ARG A 238 -3.88 -12.37 1.39
C ARG A 238 -4.76 -11.37 2.15
N ASP A 239 -4.68 -11.40 3.47
CA ASP A 239 -5.36 -10.46 4.35
C ASP A 239 -4.46 -10.02 5.53
N ALA A 240 -4.96 -9.09 6.34
CA ALA A 240 -4.23 -8.44 7.42
C ALA A 240 -4.32 -9.19 8.75
N LEU A 241 -4.85 -10.42 8.81
CA LEU A 241 -5.15 -11.10 10.08
C LEU A 241 -3.93 -11.21 11.02
N ALA A 242 -2.73 -11.37 10.46
CA ALA A 242 -1.50 -11.43 11.24
C ALA A 242 -1.20 -10.13 12.02
N LEU A 243 -1.73 -8.97 11.58
CA LEU A 243 -1.62 -7.73 12.34
C LEU A 243 -2.41 -7.77 13.66
N ALA A 244 -3.46 -8.59 13.76
CA ALA A 244 -4.17 -8.73 15.02
C ALA A 244 -3.29 -9.38 16.10
N THR A 245 -2.49 -10.39 15.72
CA THR A 245 -1.51 -11.02 16.61
C THR A 245 -0.38 -10.04 16.95
N ALA A 246 0.15 -9.32 15.95
CA ALA A 246 1.17 -8.30 16.19
C ALA A 246 0.67 -7.19 17.12
N SER A 247 -0.58 -6.76 16.97
CA SER A 247 -1.22 -5.76 17.82
C SER A 247 -1.36 -6.23 19.26
N ASP A 248 -1.80 -7.48 19.48
CA ASP A 248 -1.88 -8.05 20.83
C ASP A 248 -0.48 -8.08 21.49
N GLN A 249 0.55 -8.51 20.74
CA GLN A 249 1.93 -8.55 21.21
C GLN A 249 2.45 -7.16 21.58
N LEU A 250 2.21 -6.17 20.71
CA LEU A 250 2.63 -4.78 20.92
C LEU A 250 1.83 -4.09 22.03
N SER A 251 0.61 -4.53 22.34
CA SER A 251 -0.22 -3.93 23.39
C SER A 251 0.43 -3.99 24.78
N MET A 252 1.33 -4.97 25.01
CA MET A 252 2.15 -5.06 26.21
C MET A 252 3.16 -3.92 26.37
N PHE A 253 3.48 -3.24 25.27
CA PHE A 253 4.40 -2.10 25.18
C PHE A 253 3.68 -0.79 24.82
N GLY A 254 2.37 -0.86 24.56
CA GLY A 254 1.61 0.20 23.89
C GLY A 254 1.49 1.51 24.65
N GLY A 255 1.80 1.53 25.96
CA GLY A 255 1.64 2.72 26.79
C GLY A 255 0.24 3.32 26.65
N SER A 256 0.16 4.60 26.30
CA SER A 256 -1.10 5.31 26.04
C SER A 256 -1.85 4.84 24.79
N ARG A 257 -1.20 4.13 23.86
CA ARG A 257 -1.78 3.63 22.60
C ARG A 257 -2.19 2.15 22.67
N ALA A 258 -2.09 1.52 23.83
CA ALA A 258 -2.43 0.10 23.99
C ALA A 258 -3.89 -0.21 23.58
N ASP A 259 -4.82 0.71 23.84
CA ASP A 259 -6.23 0.50 23.47
C ASP A 259 -6.47 0.70 21.96
N GLU A 260 -5.71 1.56 21.28
CA GLU A 260 -5.72 1.66 19.81
C GLU A 260 -5.28 0.32 19.18
N LEU A 261 -4.22 -0.30 19.70
CA LEU A 261 -3.74 -1.61 19.24
C LEU A 261 -4.79 -2.70 19.43
N LYS A 262 -5.41 -2.79 20.62
CA LYS A 262 -6.49 -3.76 20.87
C LYS A 262 -7.68 -3.53 19.94
N ALA A 263 -8.07 -2.27 19.72
CA ALA A 263 -9.18 -1.93 18.83
C ALA A 263 -8.86 -2.32 17.37
N LEU A 264 -7.64 -2.09 16.89
CA LEU A 264 -7.20 -2.56 15.58
C LEU A 264 -7.27 -4.09 15.49
N ALA A 265 -6.76 -4.80 16.50
CA ALA A 265 -6.77 -6.25 16.54
C ALA A 265 -8.19 -6.83 16.44
N ARG A 266 -9.13 -6.27 17.21
CA ARG A 266 -10.55 -6.65 17.20
C ARG A 266 -11.22 -6.38 15.86
N ARG A 267 -10.98 -5.22 15.24
CA ARG A 267 -11.49 -4.91 13.88
C ARG A 267 -10.98 -5.88 12.83
N VAL A 268 -9.69 -6.20 12.85
CA VAL A 268 -9.07 -7.15 11.92
C VAL A 268 -9.61 -8.58 12.13
N ARG A 269 -9.86 -8.99 13.37
CA ARG A 269 -10.54 -10.26 13.67
C ARG A 269 -12.00 -10.28 13.24
N GLY A 270 -12.64 -9.12 13.11
CA GLY A 270 -14.07 -8.99 12.87
C GLY A 270 -14.90 -9.02 14.16
N ASP A 271 -14.26 -8.88 15.32
CA ASP A 271 -14.92 -8.79 16.62
C ASP A 271 -15.58 -7.42 16.82
N ASP A 272 -15.05 -6.38 16.15
CA ASP A 272 -15.60 -5.03 16.12
C ASP A 272 -15.99 -4.64 14.68
N PRO A 273 -17.07 -3.86 14.48
CA PRO A 273 -17.49 -3.38 13.17
C PRO A 273 -16.42 -2.54 12.47
N VAL A 274 -16.29 -2.69 11.14
CA VAL A 274 -15.29 -1.97 10.33
C VAL A 274 -15.48 -0.45 10.33
N ASN A 275 -16.70 0.04 10.58
CA ASN A 275 -17.01 1.48 10.68
C ASN A 275 -16.49 2.15 11.97
N THR A 276 -15.92 1.37 12.90
CA THR A 276 -15.21 1.89 14.08
C THR A 276 -13.75 2.25 13.80
N THR A 277 -13.29 2.09 12.56
CA THR A 277 -11.93 2.49 12.15
C THR A 277 -11.78 4.01 12.32
N PRO A 278 -10.69 4.51 12.93
CA PRO A 278 -10.48 5.94 13.13
C PRO A 278 -10.61 6.72 11.81
N ALA A 279 -11.52 7.69 11.78
CA ALA A 279 -11.71 8.55 10.63
C ALA A 279 -10.47 9.45 10.46
N ARG A 280 -9.87 9.43 9.27
CA ARG A 280 -8.64 10.21 8.99
C ARG A 280 -8.42 10.36 7.50
N PHE A 281 -7.90 11.51 7.08
CA PHE A 281 -7.16 11.67 5.83
C PHE A 281 -5.66 11.60 6.10
N ARG A 282 -4.93 10.93 5.22
CA ARG A 282 -3.49 10.69 5.34
C ARG A 282 -2.83 10.90 3.97
N VAL A 283 -1.75 11.67 3.98
CA VAL A 283 -0.82 11.80 2.86
C VAL A 283 0.44 11.02 3.17
N PHE A 284 0.77 10.05 2.31
CA PHE A 284 2.02 9.31 2.35
C PHE A 284 2.95 9.87 1.26
N TRP A 285 3.59 11.00 1.58
CA TRP A 285 4.38 11.78 0.63
C TRP A 285 5.65 11.07 0.14
N ARG A 286 6.13 10.04 0.84
CA ARG A 286 7.23 9.18 0.37
C ARG A 286 6.76 8.08 -0.57
N SER A 287 5.45 7.86 -0.69
CA SER A 287 4.89 6.69 -1.38
C SER A 287 3.91 6.99 -2.50
N ASP A 288 3.74 8.27 -2.87
CA ASP A 288 2.75 8.71 -3.86
C ASP A 288 1.35 8.10 -3.60
N PHE A 289 0.94 8.08 -2.32
CA PHE A 289 -0.29 7.44 -1.87
C PHE A 289 -1.04 8.35 -0.90
N VAL A 290 -2.37 8.37 -1.00
CA VAL A 290 -3.23 8.98 0.02
C VAL A 290 -4.36 8.05 0.37
N SER A 291 -4.89 8.21 1.58
CA SER A 291 -6.08 7.49 2.02
C SER A 291 -6.99 8.40 2.84
N GLN A 292 -8.29 8.13 2.76
CA GLN A 292 -9.30 8.66 3.63
C GLN A 292 -10.13 7.52 4.19
N THR A 293 -10.19 7.42 5.50
CA THR A 293 -11.13 6.56 6.21
C THR A 293 -12.25 7.41 6.80
N ARG A 294 -13.47 6.90 6.65
CA ARG A 294 -14.69 7.37 7.28
C ARG A 294 -15.47 6.22 7.90
N PRO A 295 -16.48 6.52 8.75
CA PRO A 295 -17.36 5.48 9.26
C PRO A 295 -18.00 4.68 8.12
N GLU A 296 -18.51 5.34 7.08
CA GLU A 296 -19.28 4.63 6.05
C GLU A 296 -18.41 4.02 4.93
N PHE A 297 -17.25 4.61 4.63
CA PHE A 297 -16.37 4.11 3.57
C PHE A 297 -14.90 4.45 3.79
N HIS A 298 -14.05 3.87 2.96
CA HIS A 298 -12.64 4.18 2.82
C HIS A 298 -12.34 4.38 1.34
N PHE A 299 -11.56 5.41 1.04
CA PHE A 299 -11.09 5.75 -0.29
C PHE A 299 -9.59 5.98 -0.25
N SER A 300 -8.85 5.32 -1.13
CA SER A 300 -7.44 5.61 -1.36
C SER A 300 -7.15 5.84 -2.83
N THR A 301 -5.99 6.41 -3.12
CA THR A 301 -5.43 6.42 -4.48
C THR A 301 -3.95 6.15 -4.45
N ARG A 302 -3.52 5.20 -5.29
CA ARG A 302 -2.11 4.94 -5.59
C ARG A 302 -1.72 5.67 -6.87
N MET A 303 -0.81 6.61 -6.71
CA MET A 303 -0.18 7.37 -7.79
C MET A 303 1.22 6.82 -8.03
N THR A 304 1.91 7.36 -9.04
CA THR A 304 3.33 7.12 -9.27
C THR A 304 3.96 8.38 -9.85
N SER A 305 5.17 8.70 -9.41
CA SER A 305 6.06 9.72 -9.96
C SER A 305 7.41 9.12 -10.34
N THR A 306 8.32 9.93 -10.85
CA THR A 306 9.72 9.54 -11.10
C THR A 306 10.48 9.06 -9.86
N ARG A 307 9.94 9.27 -8.65
CA ARG A 307 10.54 8.83 -7.37
C ARG A 307 10.18 7.40 -7.00
N MET A 308 9.11 6.86 -7.58
CA MET A 308 8.48 5.61 -7.13
C MET A 308 8.48 4.56 -8.23
N ASN A 309 8.64 3.31 -7.81
CA ASN A 309 8.28 2.15 -8.62
C ASN A 309 6.75 2.00 -8.61
N GLY A 310 6.18 1.87 -9.82
CA GLY A 310 4.76 1.61 -10.00
C GLY A 310 4.40 0.16 -9.71
N SER A 311 3.93 -0.59 -10.71
CA SER A 311 3.59 -2.01 -10.50
C SER A 311 4.80 -2.93 -10.63
N GLU A 312 4.91 -3.89 -9.71
CA GLU A 312 5.82 -5.03 -9.77
C GLU A 312 5.07 -6.28 -10.22
N ALA A 313 5.59 -6.95 -11.24
CA ALA A 313 5.41 -8.39 -11.43
C ALA A 313 6.71 -9.10 -11.01
N GLY A 314 6.65 -10.36 -10.63
CA GLY A 314 7.87 -11.07 -10.25
C GLY A 314 7.61 -12.54 -9.99
N ASN A 315 8.52 -13.41 -10.45
CA ASN A 315 8.38 -14.87 -10.28
C ASN A 315 7.08 -15.45 -10.86
N GLY A 316 6.50 -14.80 -11.88
CA GLY A 316 5.20 -15.19 -12.44
C GLY A 316 3.98 -14.73 -11.65
N GLU A 317 4.16 -13.89 -10.63
CA GLU A 317 3.09 -13.25 -9.86
C GLU A 317 2.76 -11.86 -10.43
N ASN A 318 1.48 -11.45 -10.35
CA ASN A 318 0.95 -10.15 -10.80
C ASN A 318 1.22 -9.82 -12.29
N GLU A 319 1.04 -10.79 -13.18
CA GLU A 319 1.28 -10.63 -14.61
C GLU A 319 0.27 -9.74 -15.34
N ARG A 320 -0.74 -9.23 -14.63
CA ARG A 320 -1.79 -8.37 -15.17
C ARG A 320 -1.80 -6.96 -14.59
N GLY A 321 -1.02 -6.67 -13.54
CA GLY A 321 -1.07 -5.44 -12.76
C GLY A 321 -0.50 -4.17 -13.40
N ALA A 322 -0.34 -4.14 -14.72
CA ALA A 322 0.42 -3.10 -15.44
C ALA A 322 0.04 -1.65 -15.10
N TYR A 323 -1.21 -1.38 -14.72
CA TYR A 323 -1.72 -0.02 -14.45
C TYR A 323 -2.01 0.27 -12.96
N LEU A 324 -1.57 -0.58 -12.02
CA LEU A 324 -1.86 -0.40 -10.58
C LEU A 324 -1.28 0.90 -9.98
N GLY A 325 -0.28 1.52 -10.62
CA GLY A 325 0.32 2.79 -10.19
C GLY A 325 -0.26 4.04 -10.88
N ASP A 326 -1.20 3.90 -11.81
CA ASP A 326 -1.67 4.98 -12.69
C ASP A 326 -2.90 5.72 -12.12
N GLY A 327 -2.89 5.99 -10.82
CA GLY A 327 -4.01 6.60 -10.10
C GLY A 327 -5.12 5.60 -9.78
N ALA A 328 -4.74 4.37 -9.44
CA ALA A 328 -5.69 3.33 -9.06
C ALA A 328 -6.36 3.69 -7.73
N THR A 329 -7.69 3.60 -7.65
CA THR A 329 -8.45 3.97 -6.46
C THR A 329 -9.05 2.75 -5.76
N VAL A 330 -8.96 2.66 -4.44
CA VAL A 330 -9.65 1.60 -3.68
C VAL A 330 -10.83 2.22 -2.95
N ILE A 331 -12.03 1.71 -3.20
CA ILE A 331 -13.29 2.22 -2.64
C ILE A 331 -13.99 1.08 -1.90
N VAL A 332 -13.94 1.08 -0.57
CA VAL A 332 -14.47 -0.03 0.25
C VAL A 332 -15.35 0.51 1.39
N ARG A 333 -16.47 -0.15 1.67
CA ARG A 333 -17.32 0.12 2.85
C ARG A 333 -17.12 -0.94 3.91
N THR A 334 -17.39 -2.17 3.49
CA THR A 334 -17.34 -3.41 4.28
C THR A 334 -15.92 -3.98 4.35
N GLY A 335 -15.11 -3.73 3.31
CA GLY A 335 -13.76 -4.26 3.14
C GLY A 335 -13.69 -5.41 2.13
N ASP A 336 -14.80 -6.07 1.82
CA ASP A 336 -14.81 -7.27 0.95
C ASP A 336 -15.10 -6.94 -0.53
N GLU A 337 -15.20 -5.67 -0.92
CA GLU A 337 -15.60 -5.25 -2.27
C GLU A 337 -14.66 -5.77 -3.38
N TYR A 338 -13.39 -6.03 -3.04
CA TYR A 338 -12.37 -6.56 -3.95
C TYR A 338 -11.78 -7.92 -3.51
N ARG A 339 -12.25 -8.48 -2.39
CA ARG A 339 -11.65 -9.71 -1.82
C ARG A 339 -11.81 -10.86 -2.82
N GLY A 340 -10.69 -11.34 -3.36
CA GLY A 340 -10.64 -12.48 -4.28
C GLY A 340 -11.21 -12.22 -5.69
N ILE A 341 -11.43 -10.96 -6.08
CA ILE A 341 -12.04 -10.62 -7.38
C ILE A 341 -11.06 -10.64 -8.56
N PHE A 342 -9.76 -10.56 -8.30
CA PHE A 342 -8.74 -10.22 -9.31
C PHE A 342 -8.69 -11.13 -10.56
N PRO A 343 -9.02 -12.44 -10.50
CA PRO A 343 -9.15 -13.26 -11.71
C PRO A 343 -10.26 -12.81 -12.65
N LEU A 344 -11.29 -12.17 -12.11
CA LEU A 344 -12.46 -11.74 -12.87
C LEU A 344 -12.22 -10.39 -13.54
N TRP A 345 -11.27 -9.57 -13.08
CA TRP A 345 -11.10 -8.22 -13.57
C TRP A 345 -10.78 -8.13 -15.07
N ASP A 346 -11.40 -7.15 -15.73
CA ASP A 346 -10.76 -6.48 -16.85
C ASP A 346 -9.66 -5.58 -16.29
N TRP A 347 -8.41 -6.01 -16.41
CA TRP A 347 -7.23 -5.31 -15.89
C TRP A 347 -6.91 -4.00 -16.62
N ARG A 348 -7.65 -3.65 -17.68
CA ARG A 348 -7.63 -2.30 -18.28
C ARG A 348 -8.65 -1.36 -17.66
N ARG A 349 -9.55 -1.89 -16.84
CA ARG A 349 -10.55 -1.14 -16.06
C ARG A 349 -10.26 -1.22 -14.56
N ILE A 350 -8.98 -1.11 -14.19
CA ILE A 350 -8.62 -0.95 -12.78
C ILE A 350 -9.32 0.33 -12.27
N PRO A 351 -10.02 0.28 -11.13
CA PRO A 351 -10.70 1.44 -10.57
C PRO A 351 -9.77 2.67 -10.51
N GLY A 352 -10.25 3.84 -10.91
CA GLY A 352 -9.50 5.11 -10.88
C GLY A 352 -8.60 5.38 -12.08
N VAL A 353 -8.16 4.34 -12.81
CA VAL A 353 -7.16 4.47 -13.88
C VAL A 353 -7.73 5.17 -15.11
N THR A 354 -6.89 6.01 -15.74
CA THR A 354 -7.10 6.55 -17.10
C THR A 354 -6.13 5.87 -18.05
N ASN A 355 -6.60 5.25 -19.12
CA ASN A 355 -5.74 4.57 -20.10
C ASN A 355 -6.36 4.52 -21.50
N ALA A 356 -5.56 4.08 -22.48
CA ALA A 356 -6.04 3.65 -23.78
C ALA A 356 -6.61 2.22 -23.67
N TYR A 357 -7.90 2.08 -23.97
CA TYR A 357 -8.58 0.79 -23.91
C TYR A 357 -8.34 -0.02 -25.18
N GLN A 358 -7.35 -0.91 -25.11
CA GLN A 358 -6.92 -1.79 -26.23
C GLN A 358 -6.91 -3.25 -25.77
N PRO A 359 -8.07 -3.92 -25.64
CA PRO A 359 -8.18 -5.28 -25.10
C PRO A 359 -7.41 -6.34 -25.90
N GLU A 360 -7.16 -6.09 -27.19
CA GLU A 360 -6.43 -6.96 -28.10
C GLU A 360 -4.90 -6.94 -27.91
N VAL A 361 -4.36 -5.89 -27.26
CA VAL A 361 -2.93 -5.76 -27.00
C VAL A 361 -2.58 -6.54 -25.73
N PRO A 362 -1.49 -7.31 -25.65
CA PRO A 362 -1.06 -7.92 -24.38
C PRO A 362 -0.67 -6.85 -23.34
N LEU A 363 -0.98 -7.10 -22.06
CA LEU A 363 -0.51 -6.22 -20.98
C LEU A 363 1.01 -6.37 -20.79
N PRO A 364 1.76 -5.27 -20.61
CA PRO A 364 3.17 -5.37 -20.29
C PRO A 364 3.39 -5.97 -18.91
N ILE A 365 4.43 -6.80 -18.77
CA ILE A 365 4.87 -7.39 -17.51
C ILE A 365 6.13 -6.66 -17.06
N TYR A 366 6.05 -6.00 -15.90
CA TYR A 366 7.17 -5.26 -15.32
C TYR A 366 7.87 -6.12 -14.25
N GLU A 367 8.70 -7.07 -14.69
CA GLU A 367 9.45 -7.95 -13.79
C GLU A 367 10.36 -7.12 -12.87
N TRP A 368 10.14 -7.19 -11.55
CA TRP A 368 10.78 -6.36 -10.53
C TRP A 368 10.69 -4.86 -10.84
N SER A 369 9.53 -4.42 -11.35
CA SER A 369 9.25 -3.04 -11.78
C SER A 369 10.12 -2.54 -12.94
N LYS A 370 10.97 -3.40 -13.54
CA LYS A 370 11.87 -3.01 -14.62
C LYS A 370 11.08 -2.59 -15.87
N GLY A 371 11.41 -1.41 -16.38
CA GLY A 371 10.74 -0.83 -17.56
C GLY A 371 9.44 -0.08 -17.24
N TYR A 372 9.01 -0.07 -15.97
CA TYR A 372 7.98 0.87 -15.53
C TYR A 372 8.62 2.24 -15.40
N VAL A 373 8.15 3.21 -16.18
CA VAL A 373 8.68 4.59 -16.18
C VAL A 373 7.52 5.55 -16.02
N ALA A 374 7.51 6.36 -14.96
CA ALA A 374 6.59 7.48 -14.85
C ALA A 374 7.21 8.72 -15.52
N GLY A 375 6.47 9.37 -16.42
CA GLY A 375 6.96 10.54 -17.17
C GLY A 375 6.95 11.87 -16.39
N SER A 376 6.41 11.90 -15.16
CA SER A 376 6.30 13.12 -14.36
C SER A 376 6.75 12.93 -12.91
N ASP A 377 7.29 14.00 -12.33
CA ASP A 377 7.56 14.10 -10.89
C ASP A 377 6.37 14.67 -10.10
N PHE A 378 5.30 15.13 -10.75
CA PHE A 378 4.16 15.72 -10.06
C PHE A 378 3.22 14.61 -9.55
N ALA A 379 3.38 14.23 -8.29
CA ALA A 379 2.44 13.39 -7.55
C ALA A 379 2.49 13.70 -6.05
N GLY A 380 1.35 13.87 -5.39
CA GLY A 380 1.32 14.14 -3.96
C GLY A 380 -0.05 14.51 -3.42
N GLY A 381 -0.09 14.92 -2.16
CA GLY A 381 -1.31 15.33 -1.49
C GLY A 381 -1.11 16.50 -0.52
N ALA A 382 -2.20 17.10 -0.09
CA ALA A 382 -2.26 18.10 0.96
C ALA A 382 -3.61 17.98 1.69
N GLY A 383 -3.68 18.39 2.95
CA GLY A 383 -4.93 18.34 3.69
C GLY A 383 -4.72 18.45 5.19
N ASP A 384 -5.83 18.41 5.90
CA ASP A 384 -5.86 18.22 7.33
C ASP A 384 -6.20 16.75 7.65
N GLU A 385 -6.32 16.39 8.92
CA GLU A 385 -6.63 15.01 9.31
C GLU A 385 -8.05 14.58 8.93
N GLU A 386 -8.90 15.49 8.45
CA GLU A 386 -10.25 15.23 8.01
C GLU A 386 -10.30 15.23 6.48
N ASN A 387 -10.09 16.38 5.84
CA ASN A 387 -10.26 16.63 4.42
C ASN A 387 -8.91 16.84 3.73
N GLY A 388 -8.86 16.60 2.43
CA GLY A 388 -7.63 16.75 1.67
C GLY A 388 -7.82 16.69 0.18
N LEU A 389 -6.72 16.83 -0.55
CA LEU A 389 -6.65 16.61 -1.97
C LEU A 389 -5.38 15.84 -2.33
N ALA A 390 -5.44 15.11 -3.44
CA ALA A 390 -4.29 14.50 -4.07
C ALA A 390 -4.33 14.76 -5.58
N ALA A 391 -3.16 14.75 -6.21
CA ALA A 391 -3.06 14.93 -7.65
C ALA A 391 -1.82 14.25 -8.22
N MET A 392 -1.91 13.82 -9.47
CA MET A 392 -0.79 13.32 -10.26
C MET A 392 -0.87 13.77 -11.71
N ILE A 393 0.28 13.92 -12.35
CA ILE A 393 0.39 13.89 -13.81
C ILE A 393 0.72 12.45 -14.22
N LEU A 394 -0.25 11.78 -14.83
CA LEU A 394 -0.03 10.53 -15.55
C LEU A 394 0.61 10.87 -16.89
N ASP A 395 1.80 10.34 -17.17
CA ASP A 395 2.43 10.36 -18.48
C ASP A 395 3.13 9.01 -18.71
N ARG A 396 2.39 8.08 -19.32
CA ARG A 396 2.82 6.68 -19.45
C ARG A 396 2.08 5.94 -20.53
N VAL A 397 2.77 5.00 -21.20
CA VAL A 397 2.18 4.10 -22.22
C VAL A 397 1.36 4.85 -23.27
N GLY A 398 1.87 6.02 -23.70
CA GLY A 398 1.22 6.85 -24.70
C GLY A 398 -0.04 7.57 -24.22
N VAL A 399 -0.27 7.69 -22.91
CA VAL A 399 -1.38 8.44 -22.31
C VAL A 399 -0.84 9.53 -21.38
N HIS A 400 -1.36 10.74 -21.55
CA HIS A 400 -1.16 11.85 -20.64
C HIS A 400 -2.50 12.22 -19.97
N ALA A 401 -2.51 12.48 -18.67
CA ALA A 401 -3.66 13.01 -17.94
C ALA A 401 -3.24 13.70 -16.64
N GLN A 402 -3.89 14.82 -16.34
CA GLN A 402 -3.84 15.51 -15.05
C GLN A 402 -5.00 15.05 -14.17
N LYS A 403 -4.71 14.20 -13.18
CA LYS A 403 -5.71 13.51 -12.35
C LYS A 403 -5.67 14.08 -10.94
N SER A 404 -6.82 14.39 -10.37
CA SER A 404 -6.93 14.82 -8.97
C SER A 404 -8.15 14.26 -8.26
N TRP A 405 -8.03 14.17 -6.94
CA TRP A 405 -9.02 13.64 -6.01
C TRP A 405 -9.19 14.62 -4.86
N PHE A 406 -10.42 15.09 -4.66
CA PHE A 406 -10.79 16.08 -3.66
C PHE A 406 -11.67 15.41 -2.60
N PHE A 407 -11.10 15.20 -1.42
CA PHE A 407 -11.71 14.48 -0.31
C PHE A 407 -12.46 15.47 0.58
N ILE A 408 -13.79 15.37 0.59
CA ILE A 408 -14.71 16.34 1.20
C ILE A 408 -15.77 15.59 2.01
N GLY A 409 -15.60 15.56 3.33
CA GLY A 409 -16.51 14.90 4.27
C GLY A 409 -16.64 13.41 3.96
N GLU A 410 -17.83 13.00 3.51
CA GLU A 410 -18.20 11.62 3.15
C GLU A 410 -18.22 11.38 1.62
N SER A 411 -17.50 12.22 0.87
CA SER A 411 -17.46 12.15 -0.59
C SER A 411 -16.08 12.47 -1.15
N VAL A 412 -15.80 11.93 -2.33
CA VAL A 412 -14.57 12.21 -3.09
C VAL A 412 -14.97 12.65 -4.49
N LEU A 413 -14.58 13.87 -4.85
CA LEU A 413 -14.74 14.40 -6.20
C LEU A 413 -13.46 14.15 -6.98
N CYS A 414 -13.56 13.46 -8.11
CA CYS A 414 -12.44 13.09 -8.97
C CYS A 414 -12.48 13.93 -10.24
N LEU A 415 -11.42 14.68 -10.51
CA LEU A 415 -11.27 15.48 -11.73
C LEU A 415 -10.14 14.97 -12.60
N GLY A 416 -10.31 15.15 -13.91
CA GLY A 416 -9.33 14.84 -14.94
C GLY A 416 -9.28 15.96 -15.96
N ALA A 417 -8.07 16.38 -16.33
CA ALA A 417 -7.80 17.37 -17.38
C ALA A 417 -6.59 16.95 -18.23
N ASP A 418 -6.34 17.71 -19.30
CA ASP A 418 -5.29 17.44 -20.31
C ASP A 418 -5.22 15.97 -20.75
N ILE A 419 -6.38 15.31 -20.90
CA ILE A 419 -6.42 13.88 -21.21
C ILE A 419 -6.19 13.69 -22.71
N ARG A 420 -5.09 13.05 -23.08
CA ARG A 420 -4.68 12.84 -24.47
C ARG A 420 -3.90 11.54 -24.63
N ALA A 421 -3.91 11.03 -25.86
CA ALA A 421 -3.15 9.87 -26.26
C ALA A 421 -2.15 10.22 -27.37
N THR A 422 -1.01 9.53 -27.41
CA THR A 422 -0.06 9.61 -28.53
C THR A 422 -0.69 9.08 -29.81
N ASP A 423 -1.49 8.01 -29.72
CA ASP A 423 -2.34 7.58 -30.82
C ASP A 423 -3.68 8.33 -30.76
N PRO A 424 -3.97 9.24 -31.70
CA PRO A 424 -5.23 10.00 -31.71
C PRO A 424 -6.46 9.14 -31.96
N LYS A 425 -6.31 7.87 -32.35
CA LYS A 425 -7.40 6.91 -32.53
C LYS A 425 -7.66 6.05 -31.29
N ALA A 426 -6.80 6.12 -30.27
CA ALA A 426 -6.97 5.34 -29.06
C ALA A 426 -8.26 5.74 -28.34
N ALA A 427 -9.10 4.75 -28.02
CA ALA A 427 -10.25 4.95 -27.15
C ALA A 427 -9.75 5.17 -25.72
N LEU A 428 -9.83 6.40 -25.24
CA LEU A 428 -9.44 6.73 -23.87
C LEU A 428 -10.62 6.52 -22.92
N ILE A 429 -10.35 5.88 -21.78
CA ILE A 429 -11.35 5.68 -20.73
C ILE A 429 -10.81 6.13 -19.37
N THR A 430 -11.73 6.40 -18.44
CA THR A 430 -11.45 6.46 -17.00
C THR A 430 -12.41 5.55 -16.26
N THR A 431 -11.89 4.60 -15.50
CA THR A 431 -12.74 3.71 -14.71
C THR A 431 -13.07 4.34 -13.36
N LEU A 432 -14.33 4.34 -12.96
CA LEU A 432 -14.79 4.79 -11.66
C LEU A 432 -14.65 3.66 -10.64
N ASN A 433 -15.16 2.47 -10.97
CA ASN A 433 -15.00 1.29 -10.13
C ASN A 433 -15.16 -0.02 -10.92
N GLN A 434 -14.61 -1.11 -10.36
CA GLN A 434 -14.76 -2.49 -10.81
C GLN A 434 -14.67 -3.41 -9.58
N CYS A 435 -15.82 -3.77 -9.00
CA CYS A 435 -15.91 -4.50 -7.72
C CYS A 435 -17.01 -5.58 -7.77
N TRP A 436 -17.11 -6.37 -6.71
CA TRP A 436 -18.16 -7.39 -6.61
C TRP A 436 -19.55 -6.76 -6.70
N ALA A 437 -20.45 -7.37 -7.47
CA ALA A 437 -21.85 -6.94 -7.53
C ALA A 437 -22.61 -7.40 -6.28
N LYS A 438 -22.59 -6.59 -5.20
CA LYS A 438 -23.26 -6.92 -3.91
C LYS A 438 -24.69 -6.41 -3.78
N SER A 439 -25.15 -5.58 -4.71
CA SER A 439 -26.53 -5.10 -4.76
C SER A 439 -26.98 -4.94 -6.22
N ALA A 440 -28.29 -4.76 -6.41
CA ALA A 440 -28.80 -4.26 -7.68
C ALA A 440 -28.24 -2.87 -8.00
N LEU A 441 -28.17 -2.56 -9.28
CA LEU A 441 -27.84 -1.23 -9.79
C LEU A 441 -29.09 -0.35 -9.76
N VAL A 442 -29.01 0.80 -9.11
CA VAL A 442 -30.12 1.77 -9.04
C VAL A 442 -29.72 3.02 -9.81
N GLU A 443 -30.44 3.34 -10.88
CA GLU A 443 -30.21 4.57 -11.62
C GLU A 443 -30.58 5.81 -10.79
N ILE A 444 -29.73 6.82 -10.86
CA ILE A 444 -29.94 8.13 -10.24
C ILE A 444 -29.61 9.22 -11.28
N PRO A 445 -30.02 10.48 -11.06
CA PRO A 445 -29.68 11.56 -11.98
C PRO A 445 -28.17 11.63 -12.23
N ASN A 446 -27.78 11.51 -13.51
CA ASN A 446 -26.39 11.51 -13.98
C ASN A 446 -25.49 10.45 -13.34
N GLY A 447 -26.03 9.34 -12.83
CA GLY A 447 -25.22 8.37 -12.11
C GLY A 447 -25.92 7.06 -11.78
N VAL A 448 -25.27 6.28 -10.90
CA VAL A 448 -25.82 5.04 -10.35
C VAL A 448 -25.51 4.90 -8.86
N GLN A 449 -26.35 4.16 -8.14
CA GLN A 449 -26.05 3.63 -6.82
C GLN A 449 -25.83 2.12 -6.90
N HIS A 450 -24.77 1.66 -6.23
CA HIS A 450 -24.40 0.27 -6.11
C HIS A 450 -23.64 0.05 -4.80
N ASP A 451 -23.97 -1.02 -4.09
CA ASP A 451 -23.39 -1.41 -2.80
C ASP A 451 -23.27 -0.22 -1.83
N GLY A 452 -24.36 0.54 -1.67
CA GLY A 452 -24.44 1.71 -0.79
C GLY A 452 -23.44 2.83 -1.11
N LEU A 453 -22.93 2.88 -2.35
CA LEU A 453 -22.12 3.96 -2.88
C LEU A 453 -22.85 4.61 -4.07
N ALA A 454 -22.80 5.93 -4.16
CA ALA A 454 -23.26 6.69 -5.31
C ALA A 454 -22.09 7.09 -6.19
N TYR A 455 -22.24 6.89 -7.50
CA TYR A 455 -21.29 7.30 -8.54
C TYR A 455 -22.00 8.29 -9.46
N VAL A 456 -21.68 9.59 -9.37
CA VAL A 456 -22.35 10.63 -10.16
C VAL A 456 -21.38 11.29 -11.12
N ASN A 457 -21.71 11.25 -12.40
CA ASN A 457 -21.00 11.97 -13.45
C ASN A 457 -21.39 13.45 -13.42
N LEU A 458 -20.39 14.32 -13.30
CA LEU A 458 -20.55 15.77 -13.34
C LEU A 458 -19.95 16.37 -14.64
N GLY A 459 -19.29 15.54 -15.44
CA GLY A 459 -18.67 15.93 -16.70
C GLY A 459 -19.56 15.71 -17.91
N LYS A 460 -18.97 15.89 -19.09
CA LYS A 460 -19.64 15.67 -20.39
C LYS A 460 -19.43 14.26 -20.96
N GLY A 461 -18.46 13.51 -20.43
CA GLY A 461 -18.16 12.15 -20.86
C GLY A 461 -19.36 11.22 -20.62
N LYS A 462 -19.49 10.19 -21.45
CA LYS A 462 -20.58 9.21 -21.31
C LYS A 462 -20.23 8.24 -20.19
N LEU A 463 -21.11 8.14 -19.18
CA LEU A 463 -20.99 7.14 -18.12
C LEU A 463 -21.58 5.81 -18.60
N HIS A 464 -20.77 4.77 -18.53
CA HIS A 464 -21.14 3.38 -18.74
C HIS A 464 -21.18 2.66 -17.41
N THR A 465 -22.19 1.82 -17.22
CA THR A 465 -22.34 1.00 -16.02
C THR A 465 -22.87 -0.37 -16.42
N GLN A 466 -22.40 -1.42 -15.75
CA GLN A 466 -22.89 -2.77 -15.97
C GLN A 466 -22.71 -3.63 -14.72
N ILE A 467 -23.59 -4.62 -14.56
CA ILE A 467 -23.33 -5.82 -13.76
C ILE A 467 -23.25 -6.97 -14.75
N ALA A 468 -22.09 -7.63 -14.82
CA ALA A 468 -21.87 -8.73 -15.73
C ALA A 468 -21.26 -9.93 -14.99
N ARG A 469 -21.72 -11.13 -15.31
CA ARG A 469 -21.07 -12.35 -14.85
C ARG A 469 -19.74 -12.52 -15.58
N GLN A 470 -18.65 -12.50 -14.84
CA GLN A 470 -17.29 -12.66 -15.35
C GLN A 470 -16.73 -14.00 -14.89
N THR A 471 -15.83 -14.57 -15.69
CA THR A 471 -15.13 -15.82 -15.41
C THR A 471 -13.64 -15.63 -15.70
N GLY A 472 -12.77 -16.19 -14.87
CA GLY A 472 -11.33 -16.16 -15.09
C GLY A 472 -10.59 -17.12 -14.17
N SER A 473 -9.26 -17.19 -14.30
CA SER A 473 -8.42 -18.05 -13.49
C SER A 473 -7.41 -17.25 -12.69
N TRP A 474 -7.15 -17.66 -11.44
CA TRP A 474 -6.04 -17.13 -10.66
C TRP A 474 -4.70 -17.33 -11.38
N ARG A 475 -4.57 -18.36 -12.22
CA ARG A 475 -3.39 -18.62 -13.03
C ARG A 475 -3.11 -17.53 -14.08
N ASP A 476 -4.14 -16.79 -14.49
CA ASP A 476 -3.99 -15.66 -15.42
C ASP A 476 -3.35 -14.43 -14.76
N VAL A 477 -3.45 -14.34 -13.44
CA VAL A 477 -2.89 -13.25 -12.62
C VAL A 477 -1.55 -13.66 -12.01
N ASP A 478 -1.47 -14.91 -11.55
CA ASP A 478 -0.30 -15.50 -10.89
C ASP A 478 -0.12 -16.96 -11.37
N ARG A 479 0.93 -17.19 -12.17
CA ARG A 479 1.25 -18.50 -12.75
C ARG A 479 1.58 -19.58 -11.73
N LEU A 480 1.88 -19.19 -10.49
CA LEU A 480 2.18 -20.11 -9.39
C LEU A 480 0.93 -20.72 -8.78
N GLN A 481 -0.24 -20.14 -9.06
CA GLN A 481 -1.50 -20.70 -8.62
C GLN A 481 -1.74 -22.01 -9.37
N GLY A 482 -2.00 -23.08 -8.61
CA GLY A 482 -2.33 -24.38 -9.17
C GLY A 482 -3.58 -24.31 -10.07
N ALA A 483 -3.89 -25.40 -10.77
CA ALA A 483 -5.13 -25.55 -11.52
C ALA A 483 -6.34 -25.57 -10.57
N THR A 484 -6.69 -24.40 -10.03
CA THR A 484 -7.73 -24.19 -9.01
C THR A 484 -9.12 -24.09 -9.63
N GLY A 485 -9.25 -24.39 -10.92
CA GLY A 485 -10.45 -24.21 -11.72
C GLY A 485 -10.68 -22.75 -12.12
N GLU A 486 -11.65 -22.54 -13.00
CA GLU A 486 -12.16 -21.20 -13.26
C GLU A 486 -12.97 -20.73 -12.06
N VAL A 487 -12.86 -19.44 -11.73
CA VAL A 487 -13.76 -18.75 -10.80
C VAL A 487 -14.73 -17.90 -11.60
N SER A 488 -15.95 -17.76 -11.10
CA SER A 488 -16.98 -16.92 -11.73
C SER A 488 -17.75 -16.12 -10.69
N GLY A 489 -18.22 -14.95 -11.08
CA GLY A 489 -19.20 -14.21 -10.31
C GLY A 489 -19.55 -12.89 -10.95
N ASP A 490 -20.49 -12.18 -10.33
CA ASP A 490 -21.06 -10.97 -10.90
C ASP A 490 -20.24 -9.76 -10.48
N VAL A 491 -19.80 -8.97 -11.45
CA VAL A 491 -18.90 -7.81 -11.27
C VAL A 491 -19.64 -6.55 -11.70
N PHE A 492 -19.64 -5.55 -10.83
CA PHE A 492 -20.07 -4.20 -11.15
C PHE A 492 -18.90 -3.42 -11.74
N THR A 493 -19.10 -2.81 -12.90
CA THR A 493 -18.09 -1.96 -13.56
C THR A 493 -18.73 -0.65 -14.00
N ALA A 494 -18.08 0.48 -13.68
CA ALA A 494 -18.47 1.81 -14.12
C ALA A 494 -17.28 2.57 -14.70
N TRP A 495 -17.43 3.16 -15.89
CA TRP A 495 -16.35 3.90 -16.56
C TRP A 495 -16.89 5.03 -17.43
N LEU A 496 -16.03 5.99 -17.74
CA LEU A 496 -16.26 7.11 -18.64
C LEU A 496 -15.46 6.91 -19.92
N ASP A 497 -16.09 7.12 -21.07
CA ASP A 497 -15.40 7.29 -22.35
C ASP A 497 -14.99 8.77 -22.51
N HIS A 498 -13.78 9.00 -23.03
CA HIS A 498 -13.28 10.35 -23.31
C HIS A 498 -13.37 10.67 -24.79
N ASP A 499 -14.03 11.78 -25.10
CA ASP A 499 -14.07 12.31 -26.45
C ASP A 499 -12.84 13.18 -26.72
N THR A 500 -11.93 12.67 -27.54
CA THR A 500 -10.74 13.38 -28.04
C THR A 500 -10.92 13.89 -29.48
N THR A 501 -12.16 13.85 -30.01
CA THR A 501 -12.47 14.28 -31.37
C THR A 501 -12.03 15.72 -31.60
N GLY A 502 -11.38 15.96 -32.75
CA GLY A 502 -10.86 17.29 -33.10
C GLY A 502 -9.55 17.68 -32.40
N GLY A 503 -8.87 16.73 -31.75
CA GLY A 503 -7.52 16.91 -31.20
C GLY A 503 -7.45 17.77 -29.94
N LYS A 504 -8.59 18.00 -29.27
CA LYS A 504 -8.65 18.73 -28.01
C LYS A 504 -8.43 17.77 -26.83
N PRO A 505 -7.69 18.17 -25.79
CA PRO A 505 -7.57 17.37 -24.58
C PRO A 505 -8.94 17.17 -23.92
N ALA A 506 -9.22 15.94 -23.50
CA ALA A 506 -10.46 15.60 -22.82
C ALA A 506 -10.40 15.92 -21.31
N THR A 507 -11.57 15.91 -20.67
CA THR A 507 -11.73 16.13 -19.23
C THR A 507 -12.75 15.15 -18.67
N TYR A 508 -12.64 14.83 -17.38
CA TYR A 508 -13.70 14.17 -16.62
C TYR A 508 -13.96 14.87 -15.29
N ALA A 509 -15.16 14.68 -14.76
CA ALA A 509 -15.54 15.03 -13.40
C ALA A 509 -16.58 14.02 -12.91
N TYR A 510 -16.30 13.34 -11.80
CA TYR A 510 -17.29 12.46 -11.15
C TYR A 510 -17.11 12.47 -9.64
N ILE A 511 -18.19 12.21 -8.91
CA ILE A 511 -18.15 12.06 -7.45
C ILE A 511 -18.43 10.61 -7.07
N VAL A 512 -17.76 10.17 -6.01
CA VAL A 512 -18.09 8.96 -5.25
C VAL A 512 -18.53 9.39 -3.86
N ALA A 513 -19.68 8.92 -3.39
CA ALA A 513 -20.19 9.25 -2.06
C ALA A 513 -20.75 8.02 -1.36
N ALA A 514 -20.59 7.95 -0.04
CA ALA A 514 -21.22 6.93 0.77
C ALA A 514 -22.72 7.21 0.95
N GLY A 515 -23.54 6.17 0.77
CA GLY A 515 -24.99 6.24 0.91
C GLY A 515 -25.67 6.96 -0.27
N ALA A 516 -26.55 7.89 0.07
CA ALA A 516 -27.28 8.68 -0.93
C ALA A 516 -26.39 9.79 -1.53
N VAL A 517 -26.76 10.27 -2.72
CA VAL A 517 -26.11 11.44 -3.31
C VAL A 517 -26.22 12.62 -2.33
N PRO A 518 -25.11 13.29 -1.99
CA PRO A 518 -25.16 14.49 -1.15
C PRO A 518 -26.09 15.53 -1.77
N LYS A 519 -27.01 16.10 -0.98
CA LYS A 519 -27.89 17.19 -1.45
C LYS A 519 -27.07 18.39 -1.91
N ASP A 520 -26.03 18.69 -1.15
CA ASP A 520 -25.11 19.80 -1.39
C ASP A 520 -23.80 19.25 -1.98
N LEU A 521 -23.78 19.14 -3.32
CA LEU A 521 -22.58 18.70 -4.03
C LEU A 521 -21.50 19.81 -4.01
N PRO A 522 -20.22 19.44 -3.87
CA PRO A 522 -19.11 20.36 -4.08
C PRO A 522 -19.17 20.99 -5.47
N ARG A 523 -18.77 22.27 -5.57
CA ARG A 523 -18.73 23.03 -6.82
C ARG A 523 -17.35 22.89 -7.46
N VAL A 524 -17.31 22.51 -8.73
CA VAL A 524 -16.09 22.59 -9.55
C VAL A 524 -15.89 24.05 -9.96
N LEU A 525 -14.83 24.68 -9.47
CA LEU A 525 -14.45 26.05 -9.80
C LEU A 525 -13.61 26.11 -11.09
N ALA A 526 -12.75 25.10 -11.29
CA ALA A 526 -11.92 24.96 -12.49
C ALA A 526 -11.59 23.49 -12.75
N ASN A 527 -11.50 23.13 -14.03
CA ASN A 527 -10.96 21.84 -14.47
C ASN A 527 -10.24 22.01 -15.82
N THR A 528 -9.01 22.51 -15.77
CA THR A 528 -8.19 22.88 -16.94
C THR A 528 -6.79 22.28 -16.84
N GLU A 529 -6.02 22.41 -17.92
CA GLU A 529 -4.62 22.00 -18.01
C GLU A 529 -3.65 22.77 -17.10
N THR A 530 -4.11 23.88 -16.50
CA THR A 530 -3.30 24.74 -15.61
C THR A 530 -3.79 24.72 -14.17
N LEU A 531 -5.08 24.42 -13.95
CA LEU A 531 -5.74 24.53 -12.65
C LEU A 531 -6.90 23.54 -12.52
N GLN A 532 -6.97 22.83 -11.39
CA GLN A 532 -8.18 22.16 -10.93
C GLN A 532 -8.56 22.69 -9.55
N ALA A 533 -9.81 23.10 -9.36
CA ALA A 533 -10.24 23.70 -8.11
C ALA A 533 -11.69 23.33 -7.78
N VAL A 534 -11.93 23.07 -6.49
CA VAL A 534 -13.21 22.64 -5.94
C VAL A 534 -13.50 23.42 -4.67
N SER A 535 -14.78 23.69 -4.41
CA SER A 535 -15.22 24.22 -3.12
C SER A 535 -16.45 23.48 -2.59
N SER A 536 -16.54 23.33 -1.26
CA SER A 536 -17.80 22.98 -0.61
C SER A 536 -18.89 24.00 -0.94
N THR A 537 -20.16 23.57 -0.86
CA THR A 537 -21.30 24.40 -1.26
C THR A 537 -21.39 25.73 -0.49
N ASP A 538 -20.94 25.73 0.77
CA ASP A 538 -20.91 26.89 1.67
C ASP A 538 -19.61 27.73 1.58
N GLY A 539 -18.64 27.32 0.76
CA GLY A 539 -17.34 27.98 0.64
C GLY A 539 -16.41 27.82 1.84
N SER A 540 -16.72 26.93 2.80
CA SER A 540 -15.89 26.70 4.00
C SER A 540 -14.66 25.82 3.74
N LEU A 541 -14.68 25.03 2.67
CA LEU A 541 -13.54 24.25 2.20
C LEU A 541 -13.29 24.57 0.73
N ILE A 542 -12.06 24.90 0.40
CA ILE A 542 -11.61 25.15 -0.97
C ILE A 542 -10.31 24.39 -1.17
N GLN A 543 -10.22 23.63 -2.25
CA GLN A 543 -9.06 22.80 -2.57
C GLN A 543 -8.64 23.07 -4.01
N ILE A 544 -7.34 23.25 -4.23
CA ILE A 544 -6.81 23.76 -5.49
C ILE A 544 -5.53 23.01 -5.86
N VAL A 545 -5.45 22.56 -7.10
CA VAL A 545 -4.27 22.00 -7.76
C VAL A 545 -3.76 23.02 -8.77
N PHE A 546 -2.60 23.60 -8.52
CA PHE A 546 -1.87 24.39 -9.51
C PHE A 546 -0.88 23.47 -10.24
N TRP A 547 -1.15 23.15 -11.50
CA TRP A 547 -0.24 22.38 -12.35
C TRP A 547 0.94 23.21 -12.81
N THR A 548 0.72 24.51 -12.95
CA THR A 548 1.71 25.56 -13.23
C THR A 548 1.47 26.74 -12.28
N PRO A 549 2.44 27.66 -12.10
CA PRO A 549 2.18 28.94 -11.44
C PRO A 549 0.94 29.61 -12.05
N GLY A 550 0.08 30.16 -11.21
CA GLY A 550 -1.22 30.65 -11.67
C GLY A 550 -2.07 31.28 -10.59
N GLU A 551 -3.28 31.67 -10.98
CA GLU A 551 -4.27 32.33 -10.12
C GLU A 551 -5.60 31.56 -10.16
N ALA A 552 -6.28 31.47 -9.03
CA ALA A 552 -7.63 30.95 -8.90
C ALA A 552 -8.54 32.02 -8.25
N THR A 553 -9.80 32.08 -8.69
CA THR A 553 -10.83 32.91 -8.06
C THR A 553 -11.62 32.06 -7.06
N LEU A 554 -11.68 32.51 -5.81
CA LEU A 554 -12.42 31.89 -4.71
C LEU A 554 -13.92 32.19 -4.81
N PRO A 555 -14.80 31.40 -4.17
CA PRO A 555 -16.25 31.62 -4.22
C PRO A 555 -16.72 32.99 -3.72
N ASN A 556 -15.93 33.66 -2.88
CA ASN A 556 -16.20 35.00 -2.35
C ASN A 556 -15.67 36.13 -3.27
N GLY A 557 -15.10 35.81 -4.43
CA GLY A 557 -14.52 36.77 -5.38
C GLY A 557 -13.05 37.13 -5.12
N GLU A 558 -12.45 36.66 -4.02
CA GLU A 558 -11.02 36.81 -3.78
C GLU A 558 -10.19 36.00 -4.78
N LYS A 559 -8.94 36.42 -4.97
CA LYS A 559 -7.96 35.78 -5.83
C LYS A 559 -6.84 35.22 -4.96
N ILE A 560 -6.49 33.97 -5.24
CA ILE A 560 -5.34 33.28 -4.67
C ILE A 560 -4.39 32.94 -5.80
N GLN A 561 -3.13 33.32 -5.67
CA GLN A 561 -2.08 33.08 -6.66
C GLN A 561 -0.96 32.24 -6.05
N ALA A 562 -0.44 31.26 -6.78
CA ALA A 562 0.75 30.50 -6.43
C ALA A 562 1.87 30.76 -7.45
N ASP A 563 3.10 30.95 -6.97
CA ASP A 563 4.28 31.19 -7.82
C ASP A 563 4.97 29.90 -8.32
N ALA A 564 4.49 28.74 -7.88
CA ALA A 564 5.00 27.43 -8.26
C ALA A 564 3.85 26.39 -8.33
N PRO A 565 4.03 25.27 -9.05
CA PRO A 565 3.09 24.16 -9.00
C PRO A 565 2.93 23.62 -7.58
N CYS A 566 1.70 23.50 -7.10
CA CYS A 566 1.41 23.13 -5.71
C CYS A 566 -0.02 22.62 -5.50
N LEU A 567 -0.27 22.09 -4.32
CA LEU A 567 -1.61 21.73 -3.84
C LEU A 567 -1.97 22.64 -2.68
N LEU A 568 -3.13 23.28 -2.69
CA LEU A 568 -3.61 24.14 -1.61
C LEU A 568 -4.95 23.65 -1.06
N GLN A 569 -5.08 23.62 0.25
CA GLN A 569 -6.36 23.48 0.96
C GLN A 569 -6.57 24.69 1.87
N LEU A 570 -7.67 25.39 1.67
CA LEU A 570 -8.12 26.49 2.51
C LEU A 570 -9.38 26.04 3.26
N ARG A 571 -9.31 26.06 4.60
CA ARG A 571 -10.39 25.62 5.48
C ARG A 571 -10.79 26.76 6.42
N LYS A 572 -12.07 27.10 6.40
CA LYS A 572 -12.70 28.11 7.25
C LYS A 572 -13.17 27.47 8.56
N HIS A 573 -12.72 28.00 9.69
CA HIS A 573 -13.16 27.59 11.03
C HIS A 573 -14.21 28.55 11.58
N THR A 574 -14.01 29.85 11.36
CA THR A 574 -14.97 30.91 11.70
C THR A 574 -15.04 31.94 10.57
N SER A 575 -15.81 33.02 10.73
CA SER A 575 -15.83 34.10 9.72
C SER A 575 -14.45 34.73 9.48
N HIS A 576 -13.56 34.69 10.47
CA HIS A 576 -12.24 35.32 10.42
C HIS A 576 -11.09 34.31 10.49
N GLU A 577 -11.30 33.10 10.99
CA GLU A 577 -10.24 32.12 11.19
C GLU A 577 -10.22 31.07 10.09
N TRP A 578 -9.05 30.88 9.50
CA TRP A 578 -8.80 29.98 8.40
C TRP A 578 -7.50 29.20 8.63
N THR A 579 -7.37 28.06 7.99
CA THR A 579 -6.10 27.36 7.84
C THR A 579 -5.80 27.16 6.37
N LEU A 580 -4.54 27.40 5.99
CA LEU A 580 -4.03 27.12 4.65
C LEU A 580 -2.99 26.01 4.75
N THR A 581 -3.25 24.91 4.06
CA THR A 581 -2.31 23.80 3.91
C THR A 581 -1.76 23.78 2.50
N ALA A 582 -0.44 23.64 2.36
CA ALA A 582 0.26 23.52 1.09
C ALA A 582 0.96 22.17 0.95
N GLY A 583 0.81 21.52 -0.20
CA GLY A 583 1.56 20.32 -0.60
C GLY A 583 2.53 20.63 -1.73
N ASN A 584 3.67 19.93 -1.73
CA ASN A 584 4.76 20.05 -2.70
C ASN A 584 4.88 18.75 -3.52
N PRO A 585 4.02 18.54 -4.54
CA PRO A 585 3.91 17.27 -5.25
C PRO A 585 5.14 16.95 -6.11
N THR A 586 5.95 17.94 -6.48
CA THR A 586 7.22 17.72 -7.21
C THR A 586 8.38 17.39 -6.27
N GLN A 587 8.25 17.72 -4.98
CA GLN A 587 9.32 17.67 -3.96
C GLN A 587 10.56 18.50 -4.33
N LYS A 588 10.41 19.45 -5.26
CA LYS A 588 11.50 20.31 -5.76
C LYS A 588 11.34 21.78 -5.37
N VAL A 589 10.12 22.20 -5.05
CA VAL A 589 9.84 23.59 -4.64
C VAL A 589 10.29 23.76 -3.19
N GLN A 590 11.40 24.46 -2.94
CA GLN A 590 11.88 24.74 -1.58
C GLN A 590 11.18 25.96 -0.95
N LYS A 591 10.73 26.90 -1.78
CA LYS A 591 9.99 28.08 -1.33
C LYS A 591 8.78 28.27 -2.23
N LEU A 592 7.61 28.29 -1.61
CA LEU A 592 6.32 28.54 -2.27
C LEU A 592 5.72 29.83 -1.71
N GLN A 593 5.36 30.75 -2.58
CA GLN A 593 4.62 31.96 -2.22
C GLN A 593 3.18 31.85 -2.70
N VAL A 594 2.26 32.03 -1.76
CA VAL A 594 0.83 32.09 -2.02
C VAL A 594 0.33 33.50 -1.72
N LYS A 595 -0.14 34.20 -2.74
CA LYS A 595 -0.60 35.59 -2.63
C LYS A 595 -2.12 35.65 -2.66
N PHE A 596 -2.70 36.39 -1.71
CA PHE A 596 -4.11 36.75 -1.66
C PHE A 596 -4.29 38.23 -1.98
N ASN A 597 -5.33 38.58 -2.73
CA ASN A 597 -5.78 39.98 -2.89
C ASN A 597 -6.67 40.45 -1.72
N ALA A 598 -6.32 40.04 -0.50
CA ALA A 598 -7.01 40.38 0.72
C ALA A 598 -6.04 40.38 1.90
N ILE A 599 -6.45 40.97 3.02
CA ILE A 599 -5.64 41.11 4.23
C ILE A 599 -5.85 39.90 5.15
N TYR A 600 -4.81 39.11 5.30
CA TYR A 600 -4.70 38.01 6.25
C TYR A 600 -3.50 38.25 7.17
N SER A 601 -3.66 37.91 8.44
CA SER A 601 -2.56 37.86 9.41
C SER A 601 -2.28 36.42 9.84
N GLY A 602 -1.04 36.11 10.20
CA GLY A 602 -0.61 34.75 10.53
C GLY A 602 0.91 34.67 10.66
N ASP A 603 1.39 33.55 11.18
CA ASP A 603 2.82 33.27 11.40
C ASP A 603 3.65 33.27 10.10
N ARG A 604 3.02 32.93 8.97
CA ARG A 604 3.65 32.91 7.64
C ARG A 604 3.25 34.07 6.74
N ALA A 605 2.46 35.01 7.24
CA ALA A 605 1.85 36.07 6.45
C ALA A 605 2.70 37.35 6.44
N ARG A 606 2.89 37.93 5.25
CA ARG A 606 3.50 39.26 5.05
C ARG A 606 2.58 40.11 4.19
N LEU A 607 2.29 41.34 4.64
CA LEU A 607 1.48 42.29 3.86
C LEU A 607 2.30 42.93 2.73
N GLU A 608 1.66 43.10 1.59
CA GLU A 608 2.16 43.83 0.42
C GLU A 608 1.05 44.74 -0.13
N GLY A 609 0.92 45.93 0.48
CA GLY A 609 -0.21 46.83 0.22
C GLY A 609 -1.52 46.22 0.73
N GLU A 610 -2.51 46.10 -0.15
CA GLU A 610 -3.80 45.44 0.14
C GLU A 610 -3.75 43.90 -0.05
N ASN A 611 -2.58 43.35 -0.39
CA ASN A 611 -2.39 41.92 -0.58
C ASN A 611 -1.70 41.29 0.63
N THR A 612 -1.85 39.98 0.78
CA THR A 612 -1.09 39.16 1.71
C THR A 612 -0.32 38.09 0.97
N VAL A 613 0.97 37.94 1.28
CA VAL A 613 1.81 36.84 0.80
C VAL A 613 2.08 35.88 1.94
N ILE A 614 1.71 34.62 1.75
CA ILE A 614 2.03 33.50 2.64
C ILE A 614 3.23 32.75 2.08
N THR A 615 4.27 32.53 2.89
CA THR A 615 5.47 31.80 2.45
C THR A 615 5.56 30.43 3.12
N PHE A 616 5.67 29.37 2.32
CA PHE A 616 6.01 28.02 2.78
C PHE A 616 7.46 27.68 2.42
N SER A 617 8.18 27.09 3.35
CA SER A 617 9.57 26.67 3.19
C SER A 617 9.65 25.15 3.30
N PHE A 618 9.71 24.45 2.18
CA PHE A 618 9.85 22.99 2.15
C PHE A 618 11.33 22.60 2.26
N SER A 619 11.58 21.47 2.90
CA SER A 619 12.93 20.93 3.05
C SER A 619 13.48 20.44 1.70
N ALA A 620 14.80 20.49 1.55
CA ALA A 620 15.51 19.77 0.49
C ALA A 620 15.74 18.29 0.83
N ASP A 621 15.54 17.91 2.09
CA ASP A 621 15.66 16.54 2.59
C ASP A 621 14.56 15.65 1.97
N PRO A 622 14.91 14.60 1.21
CA PRO A 622 13.94 13.68 0.59
C PRO A 622 12.95 13.05 1.59
N ALA A 623 13.32 12.91 2.86
CA ALA A 623 12.44 12.38 3.90
C ALA A 623 11.24 13.30 4.17
N THR A 624 11.39 14.61 3.98
CA THR A 624 10.37 15.63 4.35
C THR A 624 9.98 16.58 3.22
N ALA A 625 10.62 16.52 2.05
CA ALA A 625 10.41 17.43 0.93
C ALA A 625 8.96 17.47 0.42
N GLY A 626 8.25 16.33 0.47
CA GLY A 626 6.84 16.22 0.11
C GLY A 626 5.85 16.40 1.26
N GLN A 627 6.31 16.62 2.49
CA GLN A 627 5.45 16.71 3.66
C GLN A 627 4.57 17.98 3.58
N PRO A 628 3.23 17.85 3.67
CA PRO A 628 2.35 19.01 3.68
C PRO A 628 2.63 19.95 4.86
N GLN A 629 2.52 21.26 4.62
CA GLN A 629 2.72 22.29 5.64
C GLN A 629 1.44 23.11 5.83
N THR A 630 1.08 23.40 7.08
CA THR A 630 -0.14 24.15 7.42
C THR A 630 0.21 25.41 8.20
N CYS A 631 -0.51 26.50 7.94
CA CYS A 631 -0.49 27.70 8.76
C CYS A 631 -1.89 28.21 9.08
N SER A 632 -2.03 28.90 10.20
CA SER A 632 -3.27 29.56 10.60
C SER A 632 -3.31 30.98 10.07
N LEU A 633 -4.46 31.39 9.54
CA LEU A 633 -4.70 32.70 8.97
C LEU A 633 -5.90 33.36 9.67
N LYS A 634 -5.78 34.65 9.97
CA LYS A 634 -6.85 35.50 10.46
C LYS A 634 -7.16 36.57 9.43
N LYS A 635 -8.34 36.48 8.82
CA LYS A 635 -8.83 37.46 7.86
C LYS A 635 -9.19 38.75 8.57
N VAL A 636 -8.66 39.87 8.08
CA VAL A 636 -8.99 41.21 8.56
C VAL A 636 -10.14 41.74 7.69
N PRO A 637 -11.24 42.24 8.29
CA PRO A 637 -12.40 42.76 7.57
C PRO A 637 -12.10 43.90 6.59
#